data_AF-A0A963BPF7-F1
#
_entry.id   AF-A0A963BPF7-F1
#
_cell.length_a   1.000
_cell.length_b   1.000
_cell.length_c   1.000
_cell.angle_alpha   90.00
_cell.angle_beta   90.00
_cell.angle_gamma   90.00
#
_symmetry.space_group_name_H-M   'P 1'
#
loop_
_entity.id
_entity.type
_entity.pdbx_description
1 polymer ?
#
loop_
_entity_poly.entity_id
_entity_poly.type
_entity_poly.pdbx_seq_one_letter_code
_entity_poly.pdbx_strand_id
1 'polypeptide(L)'
;MAHRPGIDVIVPVYRGLQQTRACIDSVLTSGLGAANRLVIIDDASPDPGVVQYVASLSGRDRVITFANDSNLGFVGTVNRGMALDPTRDVVLLNSDTMVANDWLARLQTCAYAQDRVATVTPFSNAGTICSYPFDGWSGGTPGTLGLTELDRLFARTLAGEHCELPTAVGFCMYIRRKALDETGPFDEARFGRGYGEENDFCRRASELGWTHLLAADTFVFHEGSVSFGDERATLQRVAHERLLEQHPDYLDQVRAFIERDPAASFRDRIDWARRAIGAREEACVLREHGDLPEDFSWPGGADSDIDTRPVRLHIAHGWGGGIQRWLDDFHAADATHRNLVLHSVSHRNAAGFRLELREPGVKTPLASYELQVPIRACAIDHPEYRARLAQTIAQTGASAVVVSSLIGHALDALDTGLPTAWVLHDLFPFCPALFGQFQRSCTRCEQTELTACLATNPMNVFWHNTTPADWLAVRARLASHVREGGLQIVAPSRSVVERWTRLLPALRAEDCTVVPHGIDTALLRPLPSHSPRGSGKLRLVVPGRLAPHKGLDILIEAVSAITRHADLLLLGCGDFGVCFDGLPGVRQVRDYAPGELAAQVQEFDPDAALLLSTVPESFSYTLSEMFALGLPVIATRVGAFADRIEAGRTGLLIDASPASLIDCVASLRHDTLAEMRRAVEALAVTDRCDSVAAIARQLPQGQALAGNVRMPAPDSAHRLQQLERDRRLRTCVRLGAAVHHERGTVALRDAEIAGLRRQLALAQGHPDPSPVGIAAHPRLEALRADRAEIRARVHFWLGLPERARLCLHPGDPEDDEAAERLLTAAMHLTRPRNDTVVVVTRSSGQTACWSSHQATLARLRSTRRLHFVPRAPEDASWLLACELLLPTTAEAARRFASMADQAGMACWDLSDSDAFGQERIAHILGLFDQLPPAPRGLNL
;
A
#
# COMPACT_ATOMS: atom_id res chain seq x y z
N MET A 1 -27.37 2.22 38.96
CA MET A 1 -27.67 2.88 37.66
C MET A 1 -28.67 3.99 37.91
N ALA A 2 -28.60 5.10 37.17
CA ALA A 2 -29.70 6.07 37.14
C ALA A 2 -30.93 5.45 36.46
N HIS A 3 -32.14 5.85 36.87
CA HIS A 3 -33.36 5.41 36.21
C HIS A 3 -33.44 6.07 34.82
N ARG A 4 -33.24 5.29 33.75
CA ARG A 4 -33.51 5.78 32.39
C ARG A 4 -35.03 6.00 32.22
N PRO A 5 -35.49 7.04 31.49
CA PRO A 5 -36.90 7.21 31.19
C PRO A 5 -37.45 6.01 30.41
N GLY A 6 -38.76 5.78 30.54
CA GLY A 6 -39.49 5.02 29.52
C GLY A 6 -39.58 5.83 28.23
N ILE A 7 -39.71 5.12 27.11
CA ILE A 7 -39.73 5.69 25.76
C ILE A 7 -41.14 5.56 25.17
N ASP A 8 -41.60 6.59 24.48
CA ASP A 8 -42.78 6.50 23.60
C ASP A 8 -42.34 6.50 22.14
N VAL A 9 -42.59 5.38 21.46
CA VAL A 9 -42.37 5.24 20.01
C VAL A 9 -43.60 5.79 19.30
N ILE A 10 -43.47 6.94 18.63
CA ILE A 10 -44.55 7.65 17.96
C ILE A 10 -44.51 7.31 16.47
N VAL A 11 -45.59 6.69 15.98
CA VAL A 11 -45.82 6.37 14.58
C VAL A 11 -46.96 7.24 14.05
N PRO A 12 -46.65 8.34 13.32
CA PRO A 12 -47.66 9.09 12.57
C PRO A 12 -48.07 8.29 11.33
N VAL A 13 -49.38 8.25 11.06
CA VAL A 13 -49.99 7.41 10.02
C VAL A 13 -50.85 8.29 9.11
N TYR A 14 -50.60 8.23 7.80
CA TYR A 14 -51.45 8.87 6.80
C TYR A 14 -51.45 8.03 5.50
N ARG A 15 -52.55 7.29 5.26
CA ARG A 15 -52.64 6.26 4.19
C ARG A 15 -51.62 5.13 4.40
N GLY A 16 -51.41 4.28 3.38
CA GLY A 16 -50.36 3.25 3.40
C GLY A 16 -50.63 2.10 4.38
N LEU A 17 -51.78 1.42 4.23
CA LEU A 17 -52.19 0.31 5.12
C LEU A 17 -51.14 -0.82 5.24
N GLN A 18 -50.51 -1.21 4.14
CA GLN A 18 -49.55 -2.33 4.15
C GLN A 18 -48.26 -1.95 4.90
N GLN A 19 -47.74 -0.76 4.61
CA GLN A 19 -46.60 -0.14 5.31
C GLN A 19 -46.88 0.02 6.80
N THR A 20 -47.98 0.71 7.14
CA THR A 20 -48.43 0.96 8.52
C THR A 20 -48.54 -0.35 9.30
N ARG A 21 -49.05 -1.42 8.68
CA ARG A 21 -49.08 -2.75 9.29
C ARG A 21 -47.68 -3.32 9.49
N ALA A 22 -46.84 -3.34 8.47
CA ALA A 22 -45.47 -3.88 8.56
C ALA A 22 -44.63 -3.15 9.61
N CYS A 23 -44.71 -1.83 9.69
CA CYS A 23 -44.08 -1.00 10.72
C CYS A 23 -44.52 -1.43 12.12
N ILE A 24 -45.83 -1.38 12.40
CA ILE A 24 -46.40 -1.69 13.72
C ILE A 24 -46.13 -3.15 14.12
N ASP A 25 -46.30 -4.10 13.21
CA ASP A 25 -46.04 -5.52 13.48
C ASP A 25 -44.55 -5.77 13.74
N SER A 26 -43.63 -5.04 13.07
CA SER A 26 -42.18 -5.14 13.34
C SER A 26 -41.80 -4.57 14.72
N VAL A 27 -42.42 -3.47 15.16
CA VAL A 27 -42.24 -2.89 16.50
C VAL A 27 -42.76 -3.83 17.59
N LEU A 28 -43.96 -4.39 17.39
CA LEU A 28 -44.56 -5.34 18.32
C LEU A 28 -43.78 -6.66 18.41
N THR A 29 -43.28 -7.17 17.28
CA THR A 29 -42.48 -8.41 17.21
C THR A 29 -41.08 -8.24 17.80
N SER A 30 -40.45 -7.08 17.60
CA SER A 30 -39.15 -6.74 18.21
C SER A 30 -39.24 -6.62 19.74
N GLY A 31 -40.41 -6.20 20.24
CA GLY A 31 -40.71 -6.15 21.67
C GLY A 31 -40.26 -4.84 22.32
N LEU A 32 -41.22 -4.10 22.85
CA LEU A 32 -40.97 -2.75 23.38
C LEU A 32 -40.18 -2.72 24.71
N GLY A 33 -40.17 -3.80 25.51
CA GLY A 33 -39.55 -3.86 26.84
C GLY A 33 -40.29 -3.03 27.92
N ALA A 34 -40.50 -3.58 29.11
CA ALA A 34 -41.63 -3.23 30.02
C ALA A 34 -41.96 -1.73 30.25
N ALA A 35 -40.98 -0.82 30.26
CA ALA A 35 -41.20 0.61 30.53
C ALA A 35 -41.75 1.44 29.35
N ASN A 36 -41.69 0.93 28.12
CA ASN A 36 -41.91 1.70 26.89
C ASN A 36 -43.37 1.59 26.36
N ARG A 37 -43.79 2.46 25.45
CA ARG A 37 -45.12 2.42 24.80
C ARG A 37 -45.00 2.64 23.28
N LEU A 38 -46.00 2.17 22.54
CA LEU A 38 -46.20 2.50 21.12
C LEU A 38 -47.40 3.43 21.00
N VAL A 39 -47.21 4.59 20.39
CA VAL A 39 -48.21 5.64 20.17
C VAL A 39 -48.46 5.73 18.66
N ILE A 40 -49.68 5.42 18.23
CA ILE A 40 -50.07 5.43 16.82
C ILE A 40 -51.09 6.56 16.63
N ILE A 41 -50.78 7.48 15.71
CA ILE A 41 -51.58 8.67 15.48
C ILE A 41 -52.02 8.73 14.01
N ASP A 42 -53.32 8.58 13.79
CA ASP A 42 -53.92 8.69 12.45
C ASP A 42 -54.17 10.17 12.10
N ASP A 43 -53.42 10.70 11.13
CA ASP A 43 -53.48 12.10 10.69
C ASP A 43 -54.64 12.36 9.71
N ALA A 44 -55.85 11.95 10.13
CA ALA A 44 -57.07 11.94 9.34
C ALA A 44 -56.92 11.20 7.99
N SER A 45 -56.49 9.93 8.01
CA SER A 45 -56.31 9.11 6.82
C SER A 45 -57.60 9.00 5.99
N PRO A 46 -57.58 9.33 4.68
CA PRO A 46 -58.71 9.12 3.78
C PRO A 46 -58.85 7.65 3.32
N ASP A 47 -58.01 6.74 3.85
CA ASP A 47 -58.06 5.29 3.60
C ASP A 47 -58.82 4.61 4.76
N PRO A 48 -60.06 4.12 4.54
CA PRO A 48 -60.84 3.48 5.61
C PRO A 48 -60.19 2.21 6.16
N GLY A 49 -59.34 1.54 5.39
CA GLY A 49 -58.60 0.35 5.84
C GLY A 49 -57.54 0.70 6.88
N VAL A 50 -56.89 1.87 6.74
CA VAL A 50 -55.97 2.43 7.75
C VAL A 50 -56.72 2.77 9.03
N VAL A 51 -57.81 3.53 8.94
CA VAL A 51 -58.64 3.92 10.09
C VAL A 51 -59.11 2.69 10.88
N GLN A 52 -59.64 1.68 10.17
CA GLN A 52 -60.07 0.41 10.77
C GLN A 52 -58.91 -0.37 11.39
N TYR A 53 -57.74 -0.38 10.76
CA TYR A 53 -56.57 -1.06 11.29
C TYR A 53 -56.06 -0.40 12.57
N VAL A 54 -55.88 0.93 12.60
CA VAL A 54 -55.46 1.67 13.80
C VAL A 54 -56.47 1.47 14.94
N ALA A 55 -57.78 1.53 14.65
CA ALA A 55 -58.81 1.24 15.64
C ALA A 55 -58.73 -0.19 16.21
N SER A 56 -58.35 -1.19 15.41
CA SER A 56 -58.19 -2.60 15.84
C SER A 56 -56.98 -2.86 16.77
N LEU A 57 -56.11 -1.85 16.95
CA LEU A 57 -54.97 -1.88 17.86
C LEU A 57 -55.30 -1.26 19.22
N SER A 58 -56.44 -0.57 19.34
CA SER A 58 -56.86 0.08 20.58
C SER A 58 -57.13 -0.93 21.70
N GLY A 59 -56.75 -0.60 22.92
CA GLY A 59 -56.88 -1.48 24.09
C GLY A 59 -55.87 -2.63 24.17
N ARG A 60 -54.92 -2.75 23.23
CA ARG A 60 -53.75 -3.64 23.39
C ARG A 60 -52.83 -3.09 24.48
N ASP A 61 -52.19 -3.98 25.25
CA ASP A 61 -51.26 -3.58 26.30
C ASP A 61 -50.15 -2.67 25.76
N ARG A 62 -49.94 -1.53 26.43
CA ARG A 62 -48.92 -0.52 26.12
C ARG A 62 -48.98 0.08 24.70
N VAL A 63 -50.11 -0.05 24.00
CA VAL A 63 -50.41 0.65 22.75
C VAL A 63 -51.41 1.77 23.01
N ILE A 64 -51.11 2.97 22.52
CA ILE A 64 -51.97 4.15 22.56
C ILE A 64 -52.36 4.48 21.11
N THR A 65 -53.65 4.70 20.86
CA THR A 65 -54.21 4.98 19.52
C THR A 65 -55.12 6.19 19.57
N PHE A 66 -54.92 7.18 18.70
CA PHE A 66 -55.90 8.26 18.47
C PHE A 66 -55.78 8.81 17.04
N ALA A 67 -56.72 9.69 16.67
CA ALA A 67 -56.74 10.36 15.38
C ALA A 67 -56.74 11.88 15.55
N ASN A 68 -56.32 12.59 14.49
CA ASN A 68 -56.55 14.02 14.32
C ASN A 68 -57.91 14.28 13.66
N ASP A 69 -58.58 15.38 14.02
CA ASP A 69 -59.87 15.77 13.40
C ASP A 69 -59.72 16.27 11.95
N SER A 70 -58.49 16.60 11.55
CA SER A 70 -58.08 17.02 10.22
C SER A 70 -56.61 16.67 9.97
N ASN A 71 -56.16 16.73 8.72
CA ASN A 71 -54.76 16.47 8.39
C ASN A 71 -53.86 17.64 8.84
N LEU A 72 -53.11 17.44 9.93
CA LEU A 72 -52.13 18.39 10.47
C LEU A 72 -50.77 18.27 9.76
N GLY A 73 -50.54 17.18 9.03
CA GLY A 73 -49.24 16.82 8.47
C GLY A 73 -48.32 16.22 9.53
N PHE A 74 -47.07 15.94 9.14
CA PHE A 74 -46.10 15.27 10.01
C PHE A 74 -45.84 16.08 11.28
N VAL A 75 -45.51 17.37 11.15
CA VAL A 75 -45.06 18.24 12.25
C VAL A 75 -46.09 18.34 13.38
N GLY A 76 -47.32 18.73 13.07
CA GLY A 76 -48.39 18.83 14.08
C GLY A 76 -48.74 17.47 14.70
N THR A 77 -48.70 16.39 13.92
CA THR A 77 -48.97 15.03 14.41
C THR A 77 -47.90 14.56 15.39
N VAL A 78 -46.61 14.71 15.06
CA VAL A 78 -45.52 14.33 15.99
C VAL A 78 -45.46 15.26 17.20
N ASN A 79 -45.71 16.56 17.05
CA ASN A 79 -45.81 17.50 18.16
C ASN A 79 -46.91 17.08 19.16
N ARG A 80 -48.11 16.68 18.67
CA ARG A 80 -49.18 16.14 19.53
C ARG A 80 -48.75 14.88 20.27
N GLY A 81 -48.03 13.97 19.61
CA GLY A 81 -47.49 12.76 20.25
C GLY A 81 -46.42 13.06 21.31
N MET A 82 -45.49 13.96 21.00
CA MET A 82 -44.41 14.36 21.90
C MET A 82 -44.89 15.06 23.19
N ALA A 83 -46.09 15.65 23.14
CA ALA A 83 -46.73 16.32 24.27
C ALA A 83 -47.54 15.40 25.21
N LEU A 84 -47.73 14.12 24.86
CA LEU A 84 -48.57 13.20 25.65
C LEU A 84 -48.05 12.93 27.06
N ASP A 85 -46.72 12.89 27.23
CA ASP A 85 -46.08 12.56 28.50
C ASP A 85 -44.72 13.26 28.62
N PRO A 86 -44.63 14.36 29.40
CA PRO A 86 -43.40 15.15 29.54
C PRO A 86 -42.34 14.46 30.42
N THR A 87 -42.53 13.21 30.85
CA THR A 87 -41.55 12.48 31.67
C THR A 87 -40.71 11.48 30.88
N ARG A 88 -40.97 11.36 29.56
CA ARG A 88 -40.52 10.22 28.74
C ARG A 88 -39.78 10.63 27.48
N ASP A 89 -38.74 9.87 27.16
CA ASP A 89 -38.01 10.03 25.90
C ASP A 89 -38.89 9.61 24.72
N VAL A 90 -38.55 10.07 23.53
CA VAL A 90 -39.35 9.86 22.31
C VAL A 90 -38.52 9.12 21.27
N VAL A 91 -39.16 8.26 20.48
CA VAL A 91 -38.67 7.90 19.14
C VAL A 91 -39.75 8.27 18.13
N LEU A 92 -39.42 9.15 17.19
CA LEU A 92 -40.24 9.36 15.99
C LEU A 92 -39.89 8.26 14.99
N LEU A 93 -40.89 7.52 14.51
CA LEU A 93 -40.70 6.37 13.62
C LEU A 93 -41.72 6.43 12.48
N ASN A 94 -41.25 6.56 11.24
CA ASN A 94 -42.15 6.65 10.09
C ASN A 94 -42.94 5.36 9.86
N SER A 95 -44.19 5.50 9.39
CA SER A 95 -45.09 4.38 9.12
C SER A 95 -44.68 3.48 7.94
N ASP A 96 -43.66 3.88 7.16
CA ASP A 96 -43.02 3.10 6.09
C ASP A 96 -41.61 2.58 6.46
N THR A 97 -41.34 2.42 7.77
CA THR A 97 -40.12 1.77 8.28
C THR A 97 -40.38 0.38 8.86
N MET A 98 -39.33 -0.42 9.05
CA MET A 98 -39.38 -1.68 9.79
C MET A 98 -38.16 -1.83 10.69
N VAL A 99 -38.37 -2.31 11.91
CA VAL A 99 -37.36 -2.47 12.97
C VAL A 99 -37.15 -3.95 13.32
N ALA A 100 -36.05 -4.28 13.99
CA ALA A 100 -35.75 -5.65 14.41
C ALA A 100 -35.02 -5.72 15.76
N ASN A 101 -35.08 -6.90 16.39
CA ASN A 101 -34.32 -7.25 17.60
C ASN A 101 -34.47 -6.20 18.72
N ASP A 102 -33.40 -5.88 19.42
CA ASP A 102 -33.34 -4.96 20.56
C ASP A 102 -33.02 -3.49 20.17
N TRP A 103 -33.29 -3.09 18.91
CA TRP A 103 -33.00 -1.75 18.35
C TRP A 103 -33.28 -0.58 19.31
N LEU A 104 -34.44 -0.59 19.99
CA LEU A 104 -34.88 0.46 20.90
C LEU A 104 -33.98 0.60 22.15
N ALA A 105 -33.42 -0.51 22.62
CA ALA A 105 -32.48 -0.55 23.74
C ALA A 105 -31.07 -0.10 23.34
N ARG A 106 -30.64 -0.38 22.10
CA ARG A 106 -29.41 0.15 21.51
C ARG A 106 -29.51 1.66 21.28
N LEU A 107 -30.58 2.16 20.65
CA LEU A 107 -30.83 3.60 20.50
C LEU A 107 -30.83 4.35 21.84
N GLN A 108 -31.52 3.85 22.87
CA GLN A 108 -31.47 4.46 24.21
C GLN A 108 -30.06 4.37 24.82
N THR A 109 -29.29 3.32 24.55
CA THR A 109 -27.93 3.20 25.09
C THR A 109 -26.98 4.19 24.42
N CYS A 110 -27.08 4.39 23.12
CA CYS A 110 -26.38 5.46 22.39
C CYS A 110 -26.80 6.86 22.90
N ALA A 111 -28.10 7.10 23.10
CA ALA A 111 -28.61 8.38 23.60
C ALA A 111 -28.08 8.74 25.01
N TYR A 112 -27.72 7.74 25.82
CA TYR A 112 -27.12 7.92 27.15
C TYR A 112 -25.63 7.59 27.20
N ALA A 113 -24.94 7.54 26.05
CA ALA A 113 -23.48 7.39 25.98
C ALA A 113 -22.74 8.67 26.39
N GLN A 114 -23.38 9.84 26.26
CA GLN A 114 -22.85 11.14 26.68
C GLN A 114 -23.93 11.96 27.40
N ASP A 115 -23.53 12.90 28.26
CA ASP A 115 -24.47 13.71 29.04
C ASP A 115 -25.43 14.54 28.17
N ARG A 116 -24.93 15.09 27.04
CA ARG A 116 -25.66 16.02 26.17
C ARG A 116 -25.87 15.53 24.73
N VAL A 117 -26.22 14.26 24.54
CA VAL A 117 -26.84 13.81 23.28
C VAL A 117 -28.30 14.28 23.25
N ALA A 118 -28.71 15.04 22.23
CA ALA A 118 -30.11 15.39 22.01
C ALA A 118 -30.84 14.29 21.23
N THR A 119 -30.23 13.84 20.12
CA THR A 119 -30.88 12.93 19.16
C THR A 119 -30.00 11.76 18.76
N VAL A 120 -30.63 10.65 18.36
CA VAL A 120 -29.94 9.49 17.79
C VAL A 120 -30.69 8.97 16.57
N THR A 121 -29.97 8.70 15.48
CA THR A 121 -30.47 8.07 14.24
C THR A 121 -29.74 6.74 14.02
N PRO A 122 -30.38 5.64 13.58
CA PRO A 122 -29.70 4.40 13.19
C PRO A 122 -29.21 4.46 11.73
N PHE A 123 -28.47 3.43 11.28
CA PHE A 123 -28.26 3.21 9.85
C PHE A 123 -29.57 2.75 9.16
N SER A 124 -29.68 3.00 7.86
CA SER A 124 -30.82 2.55 7.05
C SER A 124 -30.45 2.30 5.58
N ASN A 125 -31.31 1.62 4.84
CA ASN A 125 -31.21 1.50 3.38
C ASN A 125 -31.67 2.76 2.62
N ALA A 126 -32.24 3.75 3.31
CA ALA A 126 -32.73 5.00 2.70
C ALA A 126 -32.63 6.15 3.72
N GLY A 127 -31.43 6.34 4.30
CA GLY A 127 -31.16 7.21 5.45
C GLY A 127 -30.34 8.46 5.14
N THR A 128 -30.18 8.84 3.86
CA THR A 128 -29.29 9.92 3.37
C THR A 128 -27.86 9.81 3.94
N ILE A 129 -27.45 10.70 4.85
CA ILE A 129 -26.14 10.66 5.52
C ILE A 129 -25.98 9.45 6.46
N CYS A 130 -27.09 8.81 6.83
CA CYS A 130 -27.16 7.55 7.57
C CYS A 130 -27.47 6.35 6.65
N SER A 131 -27.33 6.47 5.32
CA SER A 131 -27.50 5.34 4.40
C SER A 131 -26.37 4.30 4.51
N TYR A 132 -26.70 3.05 4.22
CA TYR A 132 -25.83 1.88 4.14
C TYR A 132 -26.31 0.98 2.97
N PRO A 133 -25.43 0.38 2.13
CA PRO A 133 -23.97 0.28 2.26
C PRO A 133 -23.15 1.55 2.02
N PHE A 134 -23.66 2.54 1.30
CA PHE A 134 -22.97 3.82 1.08
C PHE A 134 -23.92 5.02 1.14
N ASP A 135 -23.33 6.22 1.14
CA ASP A 135 -24.05 7.49 1.20
C ASP A 135 -25.06 7.62 0.05
N GLY A 136 -26.31 7.95 0.38
CA GLY A 136 -27.37 8.04 -0.64
C GLY A 136 -27.87 6.69 -1.23
N TRP A 137 -27.47 5.52 -0.69
CA TRP A 137 -28.12 4.25 -1.06
C TRP A 137 -29.64 4.30 -0.84
N SER A 138 -30.37 3.62 -1.73
CA SER A 138 -31.84 3.52 -1.76
C SER A 138 -32.37 2.17 -2.29
N GLY A 139 -31.51 1.20 -2.61
CA GLY A 139 -31.87 -0.08 -3.28
C GLY A 139 -32.53 -1.15 -2.40
N GLY A 140 -33.32 -0.76 -1.40
CA GLY A 140 -33.96 -1.69 -0.45
C GLY A 140 -32.98 -2.31 0.56
N THR A 141 -33.46 -3.32 1.31
CA THR A 141 -32.62 -4.03 2.31
C THR A 141 -31.41 -4.65 1.60
N PRO A 142 -30.17 -4.28 1.97
CA PRO A 142 -28.98 -4.84 1.35
C PRO A 142 -28.88 -6.36 1.56
N GLY A 143 -28.47 -7.07 0.52
CA GLY A 143 -28.13 -8.49 0.58
C GLY A 143 -29.28 -9.48 0.58
N THR A 144 -29.00 -10.65 1.14
CA THR A 144 -29.89 -11.82 1.20
C THR A 144 -30.27 -12.20 2.63
N LEU A 145 -29.67 -11.55 3.63
CA LEU A 145 -29.89 -11.79 5.06
C LEU A 145 -31.31 -11.41 5.53
N GLY A 146 -31.89 -10.39 4.89
CA GLY A 146 -33.08 -9.70 5.40
C GLY A 146 -32.80 -8.89 6.67
N LEU A 147 -33.75 -8.02 7.03
CA LEU A 147 -33.62 -7.03 8.10
C LEU A 147 -33.14 -7.63 9.44
N THR A 148 -33.71 -8.76 9.87
CA THR A 148 -33.44 -9.30 11.22
C THR A 148 -32.02 -9.81 11.40
N GLU A 149 -31.43 -10.50 10.41
CA GLU A 149 -30.04 -10.95 10.48
C GLU A 149 -29.04 -9.86 10.10
N LEU A 150 -29.42 -8.92 9.22
CA LEU A 150 -28.61 -7.74 8.96
C LEU A 150 -28.44 -6.90 10.23
N ASP A 151 -29.52 -6.55 10.93
CA ASP A 151 -29.43 -5.81 12.20
C ASP A 151 -28.69 -6.58 13.31
N ARG A 152 -28.78 -7.93 13.36
CA ARG A 152 -27.92 -8.75 14.24
C ARG A 152 -26.45 -8.65 13.87
N LEU A 153 -26.13 -8.49 12.59
CA LEU A 153 -24.76 -8.28 12.13
C LEU A 153 -24.24 -6.90 12.56
N PHE A 154 -25.05 -5.84 12.45
CA PHE A 154 -24.77 -4.51 13.02
C PHE A 154 -24.49 -4.60 14.53
N ALA A 155 -25.42 -5.18 15.30
CA ALA A 155 -25.31 -5.32 16.75
C ALA A 155 -24.06 -6.08 17.21
N ARG A 156 -23.62 -7.11 16.47
CA ARG A 156 -22.39 -7.88 16.77
C ARG A 156 -21.10 -7.19 16.33
N THR A 157 -21.13 -6.47 15.21
CA THR A 157 -19.91 -5.97 14.53
C THR A 157 -19.48 -4.59 15.04
N LEU A 158 -20.44 -3.79 15.53
CA LEU A 158 -20.27 -2.38 15.90
C LEU A 158 -20.77 -2.06 17.32
N ALA A 159 -20.96 -3.08 18.17
CA ALA A 159 -21.64 -3.01 19.47
C ALA A 159 -21.33 -1.75 20.31
N GLY A 160 -22.32 -0.85 20.46
CA GLY A 160 -22.19 0.39 21.24
C GLY A 160 -21.36 1.51 20.59
N GLU A 161 -20.89 1.35 19.35
CA GLU A 161 -20.17 2.39 18.61
C GLU A 161 -21.13 3.45 18.01
N HIS A 162 -20.61 4.66 17.85
CA HIS A 162 -21.35 5.82 17.37
C HIS A 162 -20.41 6.89 16.78
N CYS A 163 -20.94 7.77 15.93
CA CYS A 163 -20.26 9.03 15.56
C CYS A 163 -21.22 10.22 15.63
N GLU A 164 -20.67 11.43 15.75
CA GLU A 164 -21.45 12.67 15.71
C GLU A 164 -22.01 12.93 14.30
N LEU A 165 -23.25 13.42 14.26
CA LEU A 165 -23.95 13.87 13.06
C LEU A 165 -24.18 15.40 13.11
N PRO A 166 -24.20 16.10 11.96
CA PRO A 166 -24.61 17.51 11.90
C PRO A 166 -26.13 17.68 12.15
N THR A 167 -26.93 16.64 11.87
CA THR A 167 -28.38 16.59 12.06
C THR A 167 -28.84 15.12 12.12
N ALA A 168 -29.96 14.86 12.78
CA ALA A 168 -30.70 13.61 12.64
C ALA A 168 -31.39 13.49 11.27
N VAL A 169 -31.90 12.29 10.97
CA VAL A 169 -32.72 12.02 9.76
C VAL A 169 -34.07 11.44 10.17
N GLY A 170 -35.17 12.09 9.79
CA GLY A 170 -36.49 11.92 10.41
C GLY A 170 -37.19 10.55 10.28
N PHE A 171 -36.63 9.56 9.58
CA PHE A 171 -37.28 8.24 9.41
C PHE A 171 -37.33 7.43 10.72
N CYS A 172 -36.29 7.53 11.55
CA CYS A 172 -36.20 6.90 12.87
C CYS A 172 -35.30 7.75 13.78
N MET A 173 -35.90 8.62 14.58
CA MET A 173 -35.21 9.65 15.35
C MET A 173 -35.53 9.52 16.84
N TYR A 174 -34.57 9.05 17.64
CA TYR A 174 -34.64 9.13 19.11
C TYR A 174 -34.44 10.60 19.52
N ILE A 175 -35.21 11.08 20.50
CA ILE A 175 -35.07 12.41 21.10
C ILE A 175 -35.14 12.27 22.63
N ARG A 176 -34.10 12.72 23.35
CA ARG A 176 -34.12 12.75 24.82
C ARG A 176 -35.06 13.85 25.31
N ARG A 177 -35.91 13.52 26.29
CA ARG A 177 -36.91 14.42 26.89
C ARG A 177 -36.30 15.74 27.31
N LYS A 178 -35.21 15.69 28.08
CA LYS A 178 -34.47 16.89 28.52
C LYS A 178 -34.01 17.79 27.36
N ALA A 179 -33.61 17.22 26.22
CA ALA A 179 -33.20 18.01 25.06
C ALA A 179 -34.41 18.65 24.34
N LEU A 180 -35.52 17.91 24.23
CA LEU A 180 -36.80 18.43 23.72
C LEU A 180 -37.36 19.56 24.61
N ASP A 181 -37.28 19.41 25.93
CA ASP A 181 -37.76 20.41 26.90
C ASP A 181 -36.88 21.67 26.90
N GLU A 182 -35.56 21.55 26.69
CA GLU A 182 -34.64 22.69 26.53
C GLU A 182 -34.76 23.39 25.16
N THR A 183 -34.99 22.62 24.08
CA THR A 183 -34.98 23.12 22.69
C THR A 183 -36.35 23.61 22.21
N GLY A 184 -37.43 23.11 22.81
CA GLY A 184 -38.80 23.30 22.34
C GLY A 184 -39.19 22.38 21.17
N PRO A 185 -40.49 22.31 20.83
CA PRO A 185 -41.01 21.42 19.77
C PRO A 185 -40.52 21.81 18.36
N PHE A 186 -41.02 21.09 17.35
CA PHE A 186 -40.80 21.39 15.94
C PHE A 186 -41.63 22.63 15.51
N ASP A 187 -41.06 23.52 14.69
CA ASP A 187 -41.71 24.77 14.24
C ASP A 187 -42.80 24.50 13.18
N GLU A 188 -43.99 24.14 13.65
CA GLU A 188 -45.19 23.88 12.84
C GLU A 188 -45.61 25.10 12.01
N ALA A 189 -45.38 26.33 12.48
CA ALA A 189 -45.71 27.54 11.74
C ALA A 189 -44.80 27.75 10.52
N ARG A 190 -43.55 27.28 10.59
CA ARG A 190 -42.54 27.41 9.53
C ARG A 190 -42.48 26.22 8.58
N PHE A 191 -42.54 24.99 9.08
CA PHE A 191 -42.41 23.78 8.26
C PHE A 191 -43.76 23.16 7.89
N GLY A 192 -44.83 23.49 8.61
CA GLY A 192 -46.21 23.14 8.25
C GLY A 192 -46.44 21.63 8.20
N ARG A 193 -46.53 21.07 6.99
CA ARG A 193 -46.86 19.64 6.80
C ARG A 193 -45.65 18.70 6.86
N GLY A 194 -44.42 19.24 6.84
CA GLY A 194 -43.18 18.49 7.04
C GLY A 194 -42.04 18.88 6.09
N TYR A 195 -40.89 18.20 6.29
CA TYR A 195 -39.55 18.49 5.78
C TYR A 195 -38.85 19.69 6.44
N GLY A 196 -37.69 19.45 7.04
CA GLY A 196 -36.78 20.48 7.56
C GLY A 196 -36.95 20.78 9.05
N GLU A 197 -38.08 20.41 9.64
CA GLU A 197 -38.35 20.53 11.08
C GLU A 197 -37.33 19.81 11.96
N GLU A 198 -36.86 18.63 11.55
CA GLU A 198 -35.89 17.86 12.30
C GLU A 198 -34.50 18.48 12.18
N ASN A 199 -34.20 19.12 11.05
CA ASN A 199 -32.93 19.82 10.82
C ASN A 199 -32.86 21.11 11.64
N ASP A 200 -33.93 21.92 11.66
CA ASP A 200 -34.02 23.11 12.53
C ASP A 200 -33.94 22.74 14.02
N PHE A 201 -34.69 21.72 14.46
CA PHE A 201 -34.59 21.22 15.83
C PHE A 201 -33.15 20.81 16.18
N CYS A 202 -32.46 20.10 15.28
CA CYS A 202 -31.06 19.74 15.49
C CYS A 202 -30.16 20.97 15.61
N ARG A 203 -30.33 22.00 14.76
CA ARG A 203 -29.53 23.23 14.83
C ARG A 203 -29.78 24.00 16.13
N ARG A 204 -31.04 24.22 16.53
CA ARG A 204 -31.40 24.85 17.82
C ARG A 204 -30.84 24.09 19.02
N ALA A 205 -30.93 22.76 19.02
CA ALA A 205 -30.35 21.93 20.07
C ALA A 205 -28.81 22.06 20.13
N SER A 206 -28.13 22.14 18.98
CA SER A 206 -26.68 22.36 18.91
C SER A 206 -26.25 23.75 19.37
N GLU A 207 -27.04 24.80 19.13
CA GLU A 207 -26.80 26.14 19.69
C GLU A 207 -26.90 26.15 21.23
N LEU A 208 -27.80 25.33 21.79
CA LEU A 208 -27.89 25.09 23.23
C LEU A 208 -26.78 24.18 23.77
N GLY A 209 -25.90 23.64 22.92
CA GLY A 209 -24.76 22.79 23.27
C GLY A 209 -25.10 21.31 23.43
N TRP A 210 -26.05 20.79 22.66
CA TRP A 210 -26.32 19.35 22.50
C TRP A 210 -25.68 18.77 21.22
N THR A 211 -25.39 17.47 21.23
CA THR A 211 -24.87 16.69 20.10
C THR A 211 -25.91 15.72 19.52
N HIS A 212 -25.73 15.31 18.26
CA HIS A 212 -26.56 14.33 17.57
C HIS A 212 -25.69 13.13 17.18
N LEU A 213 -26.19 11.90 17.33
CA LEU A 213 -25.38 10.70 17.09
C LEU A 213 -26.00 9.75 16.04
N LEU A 214 -25.12 9.10 15.29
CA LEU A 214 -25.42 7.87 14.56
C LEU A 214 -25.20 6.69 15.51
N ALA A 215 -26.24 5.89 15.79
CA ALA A 215 -26.08 4.59 16.42
C ALA A 215 -25.54 3.61 15.38
N ALA A 216 -24.21 3.42 15.37
CA ALA A 216 -23.55 2.61 14.35
C ALA A 216 -23.90 1.12 14.49
N ASP A 217 -24.32 0.67 15.68
CA ASP A 217 -24.68 -0.71 15.98
C ASP A 217 -26.12 -1.12 15.62
N THR A 218 -26.89 -0.24 14.97
CA THR A 218 -28.34 -0.42 14.76
C THR A 218 -28.76 -0.12 13.33
N PHE A 219 -29.56 -1.01 12.72
CA PHE A 219 -30.09 -0.85 11.37
C PHE A 219 -31.62 -0.94 11.31
N VAL A 220 -32.25 0.01 10.62
CA VAL A 220 -33.71 0.11 10.46
C VAL A 220 -34.05 0.27 8.98
N PHE A 221 -34.94 -0.58 8.46
CA PHE A 221 -35.40 -0.50 7.08
C PHE A 221 -36.36 0.68 6.88
N HIS A 222 -36.33 1.31 5.71
CA HIS A 222 -37.16 2.46 5.32
C HIS A 222 -37.52 2.34 3.83
N GLU A 223 -38.81 2.33 3.48
CA GLU A 223 -39.26 2.20 2.08
C GLU A 223 -39.12 3.53 1.31
N GLY A 224 -39.19 4.68 1.99
CA GLY A 224 -38.73 6.00 1.53
C GLY A 224 -39.51 6.61 0.36
N SER A 225 -40.60 5.94 -0.07
CA SER A 225 -41.23 6.12 -1.39
C SER A 225 -42.73 6.45 -1.34
N VAL A 226 -43.34 6.45 -0.15
CA VAL A 226 -44.81 6.42 0.00
C VAL A 226 -45.43 7.80 0.30
N SER A 227 -44.62 8.79 0.69
CA SER A 227 -45.09 10.10 1.15
C SER A 227 -44.97 11.23 0.11
N PHE A 228 -46.02 12.06 0.04
CA PHE A 228 -46.18 13.31 -0.74
C PHE A 228 -46.17 13.26 -2.28
N GLY A 229 -45.74 12.18 -2.95
CA GLY A 229 -45.87 12.04 -4.41
C GLY A 229 -45.28 13.21 -5.21
N ASP A 230 -45.98 13.68 -6.26
CA ASP A 230 -45.49 14.75 -7.16
C ASP A 230 -45.23 16.09 -6.46
N GLU A 231 -45.87 16.37 -5.31
CA GLU A 231 -45.66 17.61 -4.54
C GLU A 231 -44.33 17.59 -3.75
N ARG A 232 -43.73 16.41 -3.52
CA ARG A 232 -42.56 16.19 -2.65
C ARG A 232 -41.40 17.12 -2.95
N ALA A 233 -40.99 17.23 -4.22
CA ALA A 233 -39.85 18.07 -4.61
C ALA A 233 -40.10 19.57 -4.37
N THR A 234 -41.35 20.03 -4.53
CA THR A 234 -41.73 21.42 -4.28
C THR A 234 -41.74 21.73 -2.79
N LEU A 235 -42.31 20.84 -1.97
CA LEU A 235 -42.31 20.97 -0.51
C LEU A 235 -40.89 20.96 0.05
N GLN A 236 -40.06 19.99 -0.37
CA GLN A 236 -38.65 19.91 0.03
C GLN A 236 -37.86 21.17 -0.33
N ARG A 237 -38.04 21.74 -1.53
CA ARG A 237 -37.37 22.99 -1.91
C ARG A 237 -37.77 24.16 -1.01
N VAL A 238 -39.08 24.36 -0.78
CA VAL A 238 -39.59 25.48 0.05
C VAL A 238 -39.18 25.32 1.52
N ALA A 239 -39.16 24.09 2.03
CA ALA A 239 -38.62 23.77 3.36
C ALA A 239 -37.13 24.11 3.46
N HIS A 240 -36.33 23.72 2.46
CA HIS A 240 -34.90 23.98 2.43
C HIS A 240 -34.56 25.48 2.34
N GLU A 241 -35.36 26.25 1.58
CA GLU A 241 -35.28 27.72 1.55
C GLU A 241 -35.52 28.31 2.95
N ARG A 242 -36.60 27.91 3.64
CA ARG A 242 -36.92 28.37 5.02
C ARG A 242 -35.90 27.93 6.07
N LEU A 243 -35.26 26.77 5.89
CA LEU A 243 -34.20 26.29 6.77
C LEU A 243 -32.93 27.14 6.63
N LEU A 244 -32.54 27.48 5.40
CA LEU A 244 -31.38 28.34 5.11
C LEU A 244 -31.60 29.81 5.52
N GLU A 245 -32.85 30.29 5.56
CA GLU A 245 -33.18 31.62 6.11
C GLU A 245 -32.83 31.75 7.60
N GLN A 246 -32.85 30.65 8.37
CA GLN A 246 -32.46 30.63 9.78
C GLN A 246 -31.04 30.15 10.01
N HIS A 247 -30.60 29.14 9.24
CA HIS A 247 -29.34 28.43 9.43
C HIS A 247 -28.49 28.47 8.15
N PRO A 248 -27.93 29.63 7.75
CA PRO A 248 -27.27 29.77 6.44
C PRO A 248 -26.04 28.88 6.25
N ASP A 249 -25.42 28.43 7.34
CA ASP A 249 -24.24 27.56 7.36
C ASP A 249 -24.60 26.05 7.33
N TYR A 250 -25.88 25.69 7.39
CA TYR A 250 -26.33 24.29 7.47
C TYR A 250 -25.78 23.42 6.33
N LEU A 251 -25.85 23.89 5.08
CA LEU A 251 -25.32 23.18 3.91
C LEU A 251 -23.79 23.01 3.97
N ASP A 252 -23.07 23.95 4.60
CA ASP A 252 -21.62 23.87 4.77
C ASP A 252 -21.26 22.85 5.85
N GLN A 253 -22.03 22.75 6.92
CA GLN A 253 -21.89 21.70 7.94
C GLN A 253 -22.18 20.30 7.38
N VAL A 254 -23.29 20.12 6.67
CA VAL A 254 -23.66 18.83 6.05
C VAL A 254 -22.64 18.44 4.98
N ARG A 255 -22.20 19.37 4.13
CA ARG A 255 -21.12 19.10 3.15
C ARG A 255 -19.82 18.73 3.86
N ALA A 256 -19.44 19.42 4.94
CA ALA A 256 -18.24 19.09 5.70
C ALA A 256 -18.33 17.73 6.43
N PHE A 257 -19.52 17.24 6.77
CA PHE A 257 -19.73 15.87 7.23
C PHE A 257 -19.52 14.86 6.09
N ILE A 258 -20.19 15.04 4.95
CA ILE A 258 -20.10 14.15 3.78
C ILE A 258 -18.64 14.07 3.27
N GLU A 259 -17.90 15.18 3.21
CA GLU A 259 -16.49 15.19 2.80
C GLU A 259 -15.54 14.49 3.79
N ARG A 260 -15.93 14.37 5.07
CA ARG A 260 -15.17 13.61 6.08
C ARG A 260 -15.54 12.13 6.06
N ASP A 261 -16.82 11.82 5.88
CA ASP A 261 -17.48 10.54 6.09
C ASP A 261 -16.93 9.75 7.30
N PRO A 262 -17.29 10.13 8.54
CA PRO A 262 -16.92 9.35 9.72
C PRO A 262 -17.66 8.00 9.77
N ALA A 263 -18.78 7.85 9.04
CA ALA A 263 -19.57 6.63 8.99
C ALA A 263 -18.96 5.56 8.06
N ALA A 264 -18.08 5.94 7.12
CA ALA A 264 -17.37 5.04 6.21
C ALA A 264 -16.81 3.80 6.91
N SER A 265 -16.05 3.99 8.00
CA SER A 265 -15.39 2.88 8.70
C SER A 265 -16.38 1.88 9.35
N PHE A 266 -17.62 2.31 9.62
CA PHE A 266 -18.70 1.43 10.07
C PHE A 266 -19.33 0.68 8.90
N ARG A 267 -19.62 1.38 7.79
CA ARG A 267 -20.11 0.81 6.52
C ARG A 267 -19.16 -0.30 6.03
N ASP A 268 -17.87 -0.01 5.94
CA ASP A 268 -16.80 -0.94 5.54
C ASP A 268 -16.80 -2.22 6.38
N ARG A 269 -16.96 -2.10 7.71
CA ARG A 269 -16.97 -3.24 8.64
C ARG A 269 -18.20 -4.13 8.46
N ILE A 270 -19.36 -3.57 8.15
CA ILE A 270 -20.57 -4.35 7.88
C ILE A 270 -20.51 -5.00 6.49
N ASP A 271 -20.07 -4.30 5.46
CA ASP A 271 -19.85 -4.88 4.13
C ASP A 271 -18.89 -6.08 4.19
N TRP A 272 -17.80 -5.93 4.91
CA TRP A 272 -16.84 -6.99 5.16
C TRP A 272 -17.46 -8.15 5.96
N ALA A 273 -18.24 -7.85 7.02
CA ALA A 273 -18.93 -8.87 7.82
C ALA A 273 -20.02 -9.61 7.02
N ARG A 274 -20.63 -8.97 6.01
CA ARG A 274 -21.57 -9.60 5.07
C ARG A 274 -20.86 -10.49 4.06
N ARG A 275 -19.77 -10.01 3.44
CA ARG A 275 -18.91 -10.81 2.55
C ARG A 275 -18.40 -12.08 3.24
N ALA A 276 -18.16 -12.03 4.55
CA ALA A 276 -17.74 -13.19 5.35
C ALA A 276 -18.83 -14.28 5.54
N ILE A 277 -20.11 -14.01 5.26
CA ILE A 277 -21.21 -14.98 5.44
C ILE A 277 -21.25 -16.02 4.31
N GLY A 278 -20.81 -15.68 3.10
CA GLY A 278 -20.68 -16.63 1.99
C GLY A 278 -20.78 -15.99 0.61
N ALA A 279 -20.39 -16.74 -0.43
CA ALA A 279 -20.22 -16.25 -1.80
C ALA A 279 -21.47 -15.55 -2.40
N ARG A 280 -22.68 -15.97 -2.00
CA ARG A 280 -23.93 -15.32 -2.42
C ARG A 280 -24.10 -13.92 -1.85
N GLU A 281 -23.78 -13.75 -0.56
CA GLU A 281 -23.86 -12.45 0.12
C GLU A 281 -22.71 -11.54 -0.33
N GLU A 282 -21.52 -12.10 -0.52
CA GLU A 282 -20.36 -11.44 -1.13
C GLU A 282 -20.67 -10.89 -2.53
N ALA A 283 -21.32 -11.67 -3.39
CA ALA A 283 -21.77 -11.23 -4.71
C ALA A 283 -22.86 -10.13 -4.64
N CYS A 284 -23.73 -10.14 -3.63
CA CYS A 284 -24.67 -9.04 -3.40
C CYS A 284 -23.96 -7.76 -3.00
N VAL A 285 -23.04 -7.78 -2.03
CA VAL A 285 -22.27 -6.57 -1.65
C VAL A 285 -21.51 -6.00 -2.85
N LEU A 286 -20.88 -6.85 -3.67
CA LEU A 286 -20.20 -6.38 -4.88
C LEU A 286 -21.16 -5.78 -5.92
N ARG A 287 -22.34 -6.38 -6.12
CA ARG A 287 -23.38 -5.83 -7.00
C ARG A 287 -23.96 -4.52 -6.49
N GLU A 288 -24.15 -4.36 -5.18
CA GLU A 288 -24.68 -3.15 -4.55
C GLU A 288 -23.75 -1.95 -4.79
N HIS A 289 -22.43 -2.13 -4.67
CA HIS A 289 -21.47 -1.11 -5.04
C HIS A 289 -21.37 -0.90 -6.56
N GLY A 290 -21.66 -1.92 -7.37
CA GLY A 290 -21.54 -1.91 -8.83
C GLY A 290 -20.18 -2.43 -9.33
N ASP A 291 -19.58 -3.38 -8.60
CA ASP A 291 -18.32 -4.05 -8.92
C ASP A 291 -18.54 -5.39 -9.68
N LEU A 292 -19.76 -5.66 -10.16
CA LEU A 292 -20.10 -6.82 -10.99
C LEU A 292 -21.12 -6.45 -12.09
N PRO A 293 -20.97 -6.93 -13.34
CA PRO A 293 -21.98 -6.82 -14.37
C PRO A 293 -23.32 -7.48 -13.98
N GLU A 294 -24.44 -6.96 -14.51
CA GLU A 294 -25.78 -7.47 -14.22
C GLU A 294 -26.00 -8.92 -14.69
N ASP A 295 -25.33 -9.31 -15.77
CA ASP A 295 -25.39 -10.61 -16.44
C ASP A 295 -24.39 -11.65 -15.90
N PHE A 296 -23.53 -11.28 -14.94
CA PHE A 296 -22.53 -12.19 -14.39
C PHE A 296 -23.17 -13.33 -13.58
N SER A 297 -22.81 -14.58 -13.92
CA SER A 297 -23.22 -15.79 -13.22
C SER A 297 -22.02 -16.71 -12.94
N TRP A 298 -22.01 -17.32 -11.76
CA TRP A 298 -20.88 -18.14 -11.30
C TRP A 298 -20.88 -19.55 -11.91
N PRO A 299 -19.76 -20.04 -12.45
CA PRO A 299 -19.59 -21.43 -12.85
C PRO A 299 -19.32 -22.33 -11.63
N GLY A 300 -20.31 -22.49 -10.76
CA GLY A 300 -20.24 -23.30 -9.54
C GLY A 300 -21.62 -23.59 -8.98
N GLY A 301 -21.83 -24.81 -8.48
CA GLY A 301 -23.09 -25.20 -7.83
C GLY A 301 -23.28 -24.56 -6.45
N ALA A 302 -24.44 -24.80 -5.84
CA ALA A 302 -24.68 -24.42 -4.44
C ALA A 302 -23.73 -25.17 -3.48
N ASP A 303 -23.49 -24.53 -2.33
CA ASP A 303 -22.67 -25.01 -1.19
C ASP A 303 -21.19 -25.32 -1.49
N SER A 304 -20.32 -24.34 -1.19
CA SER A 304 -18.88 -24.55 -1.01
C SER A 304 -18.33 -23.63 0.09
N ASP A 305 -17.63 -24.22 1.04
CA ASP A 305 -17.31 -23.71 2.38
C ASP A 305 -16.74 -22.28 2.52
N ILE A 306 -16.97 -21.71 3.71
CA ILE A 306 -16.09 -20.68 4.28
C ILE A 306 -14.73 -21.34 4.54
N ASP A 307 -13.63 -20.74 4.09
CA ASP A 307 -12.29 -21.23 4.43
C ASP A 307 -11.98 -20.92 5.91
N THR A 308 -12.27 -21.88 6.79
CA THR A 308 -12.06 -21.78 8.24
C THR A 308 -10.64 -22.13 8.67
N ARG A 309 -9.68 -22.24 7.74
CA ARG A 309 -8.29 -22.56 8.08
C ARG A 309 -7.65 -21.38 8.82
N PRO A 310 -6.85 -21.64 9.89
CA PRO A 310 -6.18 -20.58 10.64
C PRO A 310 -5.29 -19.75 9.72
N VAL A 311 -5.32 -18.42 9.88
CA VAL A 311 -4.52 -17.52 9.05
C VAL A 311 -3.09 -17.43 9.58
N ARG A 312 -2.15 -17.43 8.63
CA ARG A 312 -0.74 -17.10 8.85
C ARG A 312 -0.36 -15.89 8.01
N LEU A 313 0.23 -14.88 8.66
CA LEU A 313 0.61 -13.62 8.02
C LEU A 313 2.10 -13.61 7.67
N HIS A 314 2.42 -13.67 6.39
CA HIS A 314 3.78 -13.51 5.88
C HIS A 314 4.11 -12.03 5.68
N ILE A 315 5.36 -11.63 5.92
CA ILE A 315 5.85 -10.26 5.74
C ILE A 315 7.00 -10.28 4.73
N ALA A 316 6.84 -9.57 3.62
CA ALA A 316 7.74 -9.60 2.46
C ALA A 316 7.68 -8.29 1.65
N HIS A 317 8.47 -8.18 0.57
CA HIS A 317 8.50 -7.00 -0.30
C HIS A 317 8.07 -7.34 -1.73
N GLY A 318 7.34 -6.42 -2.39
CA GLY A 318 6.74 -6.65 -3.71
C GLY A 318 7.70 -6.63 -4.90
N TRP A 319 8.96 -7.05 -4.77
CA TRP A 319 9.93 -7.04 -5.90
C TRP A 319 9.91 -8.33 -6.75
N GLY A 320 9.12 -9.33 -6.36
CA GLY A 320 9.08 -10.63 -7.04
C GLY A 320 10.30 -11.51 -6.71
N GLY A 321 10.77 -12.26 -7.70
CA GLY A 321 11.96 -13.09 -7.57
C GLY A 321 11.80 -14.29 -6.64
N GLY A 322 12.91 -14.69 -5.98
CA GLY A 322 12.96 -15.92 -5.19
C GLY A 322 12.05 -15.94 -3.95
N ILE A 323 11.78 -14.78 -3.34
CA ILE A 323 10.87 -14.66 -2.18
C ILE A 323 9.42 -14.81 -2.63
N GLN A 324 9.01 -14.16 -3.72
CA GLN A 324 7.67 -14.35 -4.29
C GLN A 324 7.44 -15.82 -4.67
N ARG A 325 8.39 -16.45 -5.38
CA ARG A 325 8.30 -17.87 -5.69
C ARG A 325 8.18 -18.73 -4.43
N TRP A 326 8.97 -18.44 -3.39
CA TRP A 326 8.86 -19.17 -2.13
C TRP A 326 7.48 -19.01 -1.48
N LEU A 327 6.89 -17.81 -1.50
CA LEU A 327 5.53 -17.57 -0.98
C LEU A 327 4.47 -18.32 -1.79
N ASP A 328 4.61 -18.37 -3.12
CA ASP A 328 3.70 -19.08 -4.02
C ASP A 328 3.82 -20.62 -3.83
N ASP A 329 5.04 -21.17 -3.83
CA ASP A 329 5.31 -22.58 -3.53
C ASP A 329 4.90 -22.95 -2.09
N PHE A 330 5.00 -22.02 -1.12
CA PHE A 330 4.56 -22.23 0.25
C PHE A 330 3.04 -22.33 0.35
N HIS A 331 2.32 -21.37 -0.24
CA HIS A 331 0.86 -21.36 -0.26
C HIS A 331 0.28 -22.57 -1.01
N ALA A 332 0.91 -22.98 -2.13
CA ALA A 332 0.48 -24.13 -2.91
C ALA A 332 0.62 -25.49 -2.18
N ALA A 333 1.47 -25.57 -1.17
CA ALA A 333 1.72 -26.80 -0.40
C ALA A 333 1.12 -26.80 1.01
N ASP A 334 0.86 -25.63 1.62
CA ASP A 334 0.20 -25.56 2.92
C ASP A 334 -1.33 -25.68 2.81
N ALA A 335 -1.80 -26.93 2.73
CA ALA A 335 -3.22 -27.25 2.80
C ALA A 335 -3.88 -26.84 4.14
N THR A 336 -3.11 -26.60 5.21
CA THR A 336 -3.62 -26.50 6.60
C THR A 336 -3.93 -25.08 7.08
N HIS A 337 -3.28 -24.06 6.50
CA HIS A 337 -3.47 -22.65 6.88
C HIS A 337 -3.84 -21.80 5.66
N ARG A 338 -4.61 -20.73 5.88
CA ARG A 338 -4.76 -19.67 4.88
C ARG A 338 -3.55 -18.75 4.98
N ASN A 339 -2.68 -18.78 3.97
CA ASN A 339 -1.43 -18.03 3.97
C ASN A 339 -1.60 -16.70 3.21
N LEU A 340 -1.64 -15.59 3.95
CA LEU A 340 -1.73 -14.22 3.43
C LEU A 340 -0.37 -13.51 3.55
N VAL A 341 -0.09 -12.51 2.71
CA VAL A 341 1.18 -11.79 2.68
C VAL A 341 0.97 -10.28 2.74
N LEU A 342 1.60 -9.61 3.71
CA LEU A 342 1.71 -8.15 3.77
C LEU A 342 2.97 -7.72 2.99
N HIS A 343 2.77 -7.31 1.74
CA HIS A 343 3.85 -6.77 0.89
C HIS A 343 4.14 -5.31 1.23
N SER A 344 5.41 -4.93 1.29
CA SER A 344 5.83 -3.54 1.16
C SER A 344 5.95 -3.15 -0.33
N VAL A 345 5.59 -1.91 -0.64
CA VAL A 345 5.84 -1.26 -1.94
C VAL A 345 6.87 -0.14 -1.71
N SER A 346 7.94 -0.14 -2.50
CA SER A 346 9.17 0.64 -2.24
C SER A 346 9.59 1.50 -3.43
N HIS A 347 10.41 2.52 -3.20
CA HIS A 347 11.25 3.14 -4.24
C HIS A 347 12.64 3.52 -3.70
N ARG A 348 13.54 4.04 -4.55
CA ARG A 348 14.95 4.34 -4.20
C ARG A 348 15.16 5.30 -3.00
N ASN A 349 14.12 5.99 -2.53
CA ASN A 349 14.22 6.94 -1.40
C ASN A 349 13.38 6.50 -0.19
N ALA A 350 12.50 5.50 -0.33
CA ALA A 350 11.66 4.96 0.74
C ALA A 350 11.59 3.44 0.63
N ALA A 351 11.99 2.74 1.70
CA ALA A 351 11.98 1.28 1.69
C ALA A 351 10.55 0.74 1.64
N GLY A 352 9.58 1.41 2.29
CA GLY A 352 8.15 1.13 2.17
C GLY A 352 7.34 2.43 2.23
N PHE A 353 6.53 2.71 1.22
CA PHE A 353 5.60 3.85 1.22
C PHE A 353 4.12 3.42 1.21
N ARG A 354 3.86 2.17 0.81
CA ARG A 354 2.56 1.51 0.88
C ARG A 354 2.76 0.08 1.35
N LEU A 355 1.78 -0.44 2.08
CA LEU A 355 1.62 -1.84 2.39
C LEU A 355 0.46 -2.41 1.56
N GLU A 356 0.56 -3.65 1.13
CA GLU A 356 -0.49 -4.35 0.38
C GLU A 356 -0.69 -5.74 0.98
N LEU A 357 -1.84 -6.00 1.61
CA LEU A 357 -2.21 -7.35 2.05
C LEU A 357 -2.74 -8.11 0.84
N ARG A 358 -2.17 -9.29 0.57
CA ARG A 358 -2.40 -10.10 -0.62
C ARG A 358 -2.59 -11.57 -0.26
N GLU A 359 -3.24 -12.30 -1.15
CA GLU A 359 -3.25 -13.76 -1.18
C GLU A 359 -2.38 -14.22 -2.36
N PRO A 360 -1.45 -15.16 -2.18
CA PRO A 360 -0.63 -15.69 -3.27
C PRO A 360 -1.48 -16.17 -4.46
N GLY A 361 -0.95 -16.00 -5.68
CA GLY A 361 -1.71 -16.19 -6.92
C GLY A 361 -2.76 -15.09 -7.25
N VAL A 362 -3.26 -14.32 -6.28
CA VAL A 362 -4.25 -13.26 -6.53
C VAL A 362 -3.56 -11.95 -6.94
N LYS A 363 -3.85 -11.49 -8.17
CA LYS A 363 -3.19 -10.31 -8.77
C LYS A 363 -3.49 -8.99 -8.04
N THR A 364 -4.70 -8.83 -7.52
CA THR A 364 -5.16 -7.59 -6.86
C THR A 364 -5.01 -7.73 -5.34
N PRO A 365 -4.54 -6.70 -4.62
CA PRO A 365 -4.44 -6.77 -3.16
C PRO A 365 -5.82 -6.77 -2.50
N LEU A 366 -5.94 -7.54 -1.42
CA LEU A 366 -7.11 -7.63 -0.55
C LEU A 366 -7.30 -6.35 0.29
N ALA A 367 -6.19 -5.68 0.63
CA ALA A 367 -6.19 -4.34 1.20
C ALA A 367 -4.92 -3.60 0.78
N SER A 368 -5.01 -2.28 0.66
CA SER A 368 -3.85 -1.39 0.47
C SER A 368 -3.85 -0.35 1.58
N TYR A 369 -2.68 -0.07 2.15
CA TYR A 369 -2.48 0.94 3.17
C TYR A 369 -1.35 1.87 2.71
N GLU A 370 -1.71 3.02 2.14
CA GLU A 370 -0.76 4.09 1.81
C GLU A 370 -0.33 4.79 3.10
N LEU A 371 0.98 4.93 3.32
CA LEU A 371 1.54 5.48 4.55
C LEU A 371 1.72 7.00 4.44
N GLN A 372 1.40 7.73 5.50
CA GLN A 372 1.66 9.17 5.61
C GLN A 372 3.15 9.45 5.76
N VAL A 373 3.87 8.60 6.49
CA VAL A 373 5.33 8.64 6.61
C VAL A 373 5.92 7.38 5.95
N PRO A 374 6.86 7.49 5.00
CA PRO A 374 7.48 6.33 4.41
C PRO A 374 8.53 5.68 5.35
N ILE A 375 8.47 4.35 5.45
CA ILE A 375 9.40 3.51 6.20
C ILE A 375 10.81 3.66 5.59
N ARG A 376 11.75 4.18 6.38
CA ARG A 376 13.17 4.29 6.02
C ARG A 376 13.85 2.92 6.06
N ALA A 377 14.91 2.74 5.27
CA ALA A 377 15.67 1.48 5.20
C ALA A 377 16.36 1.06 6.51
N CYS A 378 16.45 1.96 7.50
CA CYS A 378 16.97 1.69 8.84
C CYS A 378 15.91 1.93 9.93
N ALA A 379 14.61 1.85 9.61
CA ALA A 379 13.54 2.04 10.58
C ALA A 379 13.58 0.94 11.66
N ILE A 380 13.87 1.34 12.90
CA ILE A 380 13.75 0.47 14.08
C ILE A 380 12.27 0.27 14.39
N ASP A 381 11.56 1.36 14.63
CA ASP A 381 10.11 1.40 14.81
C ASP A 381 9.47 2.38 13.82
N HIS A 382 8.17 2.21 13.57
CA HIS A 382 7.38 3.13 12.77
C HIS A 382 5.91 3.11 13.22
N PRO A 383 5.42 4.11 14.00
CA PRO A 383 4.12 4.04 14.67
C PRO A 383 2.91 3.74 13.77
N GLU A 384 2.87 4.34 12.57
CA GLU A 384 1.82 4.08 11.59
C GLU A 384 1.88 2.64 11.05
N TYR A 385 3.09 2.10 10.85
CA TYR A 385 3.28 0.72 10.40
C TYR A 385 2.85 -0.27 11.48
N ARG A 386 3.24 -0.04 12.74
CA ARG A 386 2.81 -0.83 13.90
C ARG A 386 1.27 -0.84 14.02
N ALA A 387 0.63 0.32 13.85
CA ALA A 387 -0.83 0.43 13.87
C ALA A 387 -1.48 -0.34 12.71
N ARG A 388 -0.97 -0.23 11.47
CA ARG A 388 -1.46 -0.99 10.33
C ARG A 388 -1.20 -2.49 10.45
N LEU A 389 -0.07 -2.92 11.01
CA LEU A 389 0.25 -4.33 11.23
C LEU A 389 -0.66 -4.95 12.32
N ALA A 390 -0.86 -4.26 13.43
CA ALA A 390 -1.81 -4.68 14.48
C ALA A 390 -3.26 -4.73 13.94
N GLN A 391 -3.67 -3.72 13.16
CA GLN A 391 -4.94 -3.71 12.44
C GLN A 391 -5.03 -4.92 11.49
N THR A 392 -4.00 -5.20 10.69
CA THR A 392 -3.95 -6.32 9.75
C THR A 392 -4.09 -7.65 10.47
N ILE A 393 -3.38 -7.85 11.58
CA ILE A 393 -3.46 -9.07 12.42
C ILE A 393 -4.89 -9.26 12.95
N ALA A 394 -5.51 -8.21 13.51
CA ALA A 394 -6.88 -8.27 14.01
C ALA A 394 -7.92 -8.50 12.87
N GLN A 395 -7.74 -7.85 11.73
CA GLN A 395 -8.58 -7.99 10.52
C GLN A 395 -8.38 -9.30 9.77
N THR A 396 -7.42 -10.14 10.15
CA THR A 396 -7.16 -11.45 9.53
C THR A 396 -7.25 -12.63 10.50
N GLY A 397 -7.32 -12.40 11.82
CA GLY A 397 -7.26 -13.47 12.81
C GLY A 397 -5.92 -14.22 12.79
N ALA A 398 -4.83 -13.57 12.33
CA ALA A 398 -3.54 -14.19 12.14
C ALA A 398 -3.00 -14.77 13.46
N SER A 399 -2.69 -16.07 13.47
CA SER A 399 -2.25 -16.81 14.66
C SER A 399 -0.73 -16.93 14.79
N ALA A 400 0.00 -16.63 13.70
CA ALA A 400 1.46 -16.62 13.62
C ALA A 400 1.94 -15.71 12.48
N VAL A 401 3.18 -15.20 12.59
CA VAL A 401 3.83 -14.32 11.63
C VAL A 401 5.06 -15.00 11.01
N VAL A 402 5.29 -14.79 9.71
CA VAL A 402 6.48 -15.30 9.00
C VAL A 402 7.17 -14.15 8.27
N VAL A 403 8.23 -13.62 8.86
CA VAL A 403 9.05 -12.58 8.23
C VAL A 403 9.98 -13.24 7.22
N SER A 404 9.71 -13.00 5.94
CA SER A 404 10.53 -13.47 4.81
C SER A 404 11.53 -12.43 4.34
N SER A 405 11.25 -11.16 4.57
CA SER A 405 12.17 -10.03 4.41
C SER A 405 11.65 -8.83 5.17
N LEU A 406 12.57 -7.97 5.64
CA LEU A 406 12.26 -6.71 6.30
C LEU A 406 12.36 -5.51 5.35
N ILE A 407 12.65 -5.71 4.05
CA ILE A 407 12.71 -4.61 3.07
C ILE A 407 11.35 -3.89 3.07
N GLY A 408 11.35 -2.62 3.47
CA GLY A 408 10.14 -1.79 3.55
C GLY A 408 9.21 -2.06 4.73
N HIS A 409 9.70 -2.75 5.76
CA HIS A 409 9.04 -2.95 7.04
C HIS A 409 9.95 -2.46 8.17
N ALA A 410 9.38 -2.00 9.29
CA ALA A 410 10.15 -1.70 10.50
C ALA A 410 10.37 -2.98 11.34
N LEU A 411 11.27 -2.95 12.32
CA LEU A 411 11.50 -4.10 13.22
C LEU A 411 10.28 -4.44 14.10
N ASP A 412 9.25 -3.57 14.14
CA ASP A 412 7.91 -3.91 14.64
C ASP A 412 7.36 -5.23 14.05
N ALA A 413 7.79 -5.61 12.84
CA ALA A 413 7.46 -6.90 12.20
C ALA A 413 7.92 -8.14 13.00
N LEU A 414 8.92 -7.98 13.89
CA LEU A 414 9.46 -9.01 14.79
C LEU A 414 8.86 -8.92 16.20
N ASP A 415 8.07 -7.89 16.50
CA ASP A 415 7.62 -7.50 17.84
C ASP A 415 6.08 -7.43 17.92
N THR A 416 5.42 -8.40 17.28
CA THR A 416 3.96 -8.44 17.07
C THR A 416 3.17 -9.04 18.23
N GLY A 417 3.86 -9.64 19.21
CA GLY A 417 3.26 -10.46 20.26
C GLY A 417 2.80 -11.86 19.80
N LEU A 418 2.85 -12.18 18.51
CA LEU A 418 2.52 -13.49 17.96
C LEU A 418 3.75 -14.40 17.81
N PRO A 419 3.57 -15.73 17.79
CA PRO A 419 4.60 -16.68 17.35
C PRO A 419 5.17 -16.25 15.99
N THR A 420 6.45 -15.91 15.96
CA THR A 420 7.10 -15.29 14.79
C THR A 420 8.29 -16.14 14.33
N ALA A 421 8.24 -16.59 13.07
CA ALA A 421 9.41 -17.13 12.40
C ALA A 421 10.08 -16.06 11.52
N TRP A 422 11.42 -16.07 11.45
CA TRP A 422 12.20 -15.24 10.56
C TRP A 422 12.99 -16.15 9.61
N VAL A 423 12.65 -16.08 8.31
CA VAL A 423 13.25 -16.90 7.27
C VAL A 423 14.33 -16.07 6.56
N LEU A 424 15.57 -16.54 6.62
CA LEU A 424 16.77 -15.82 6.20
C LEU A 424 16.98 -15.86 4.67
N HIS A 425 16.03 -15.33 3.91
CA HIS A 425 16.12 -15.27 2.44
C HIS A 425 17.16 -14.28 1.93
N ASP A 426 17.30 -13.12 2.61
CA ASP A 426 18.21 -12.05 2.25
C ASP A 426 19.12 -11.63 3.43
N LEU A 427 19.80 -10.49 3.31
CA LEU A 427 20.66 -9.90 4.34
C LEU A 427 20.13 -8.56 4.87
N PHE A 428 18.86 -8.22 4.70
CA PHE A 428 18.27 -6.97 5.18
C PHE A 428 17.71 -7.15 6.61
N PRO A 429 17.80 -6.15 7.51
CA PRO A 429 18.44 -4.83 7.37
C PRO A 429 19.94 -4.85 7.73
N PHE A 430 20.64 -5.98 7.65
CA PHE A 430 22.08 -6.00 7.94
C PHE A 430 22.92 -5.34 6.82
N CYS A 431 22.68 -5.68 5.55
CA CYS A 431 23.49 -5.25 4.42
C CYS A 431 22.77 -4.18 3.57
N PRO A 432 23.27 -2.93 3.49
CA PRO A 432 22.64 -1.88 2.66
C PRO A 432 22.62 -2.23 1.18
N ALA A 433 23.64 -2.93 0.71
CA ALA A 433 23.76 -3.38 -0.67
C ALA A 433 23.07 -4.74 -0.93
N LEU A 434 22.41 -5.35 0.05
CA LEU A 434 21.76 -6.68 0.02
C LEU A 434 22.66 -7.90 -0.27
N PHE A 435 23.65 -7.80 -1.17
CA PHE A 435 24.46 -8.93 -1.64
C PHE A 435 25.52 -9.44 -0.65
N GLY A 436 25.77 -8.74 0.46
CA GLY A 436 26.77 -9.14 1.47
C GLY A 436 28.21 -9.22 0.93
N GLN A 437 28.57 -8.36 -0.02
CA GLN A 437 29.83 -8.39 -0.75
C GLN A 437 30.27 -6.97 -1.12
N PHE A 438 31.56 -6.68 -0.91
CA PHE A 438 32.23 -5.47 -1.36
C PHE A 438 33.71 -5.78 -1.61
N GLN A 439 34.15 -5.74 -2.87
CA GLN A 439 35.43 -6.28 -3.40
C GLN A 439 35.60 -7.80 -3.23
N ARG A 440 35.24 -8.34 -2.06
CA ARG A 440 35.17 -9.76 -1.69
C ARG A 440 33.90 -10.02 -0.87
N SER A 441 33.55 -11.28 -0.64
CA SER A 441 32.45 -11.64 0.27
C SER A 441 32.72 -11.08 1.67
N CYS A 442 31.71 -10.44 2.28
CA CYS A 442 31.85 -9.86 3.62
C CYS A 442 31.77 -10.96 4.69
N THR A 443 32.79 -11.04 5.54
CA THR A 443 32.83 -11.93 6.73
C THR A 443 32.61 -11.17 8.04
N ARG A 444 32.87 -9.86 8.04
CA ARG A 444 32.63 -8.88 9.11
C ARG A 444 32.31 -7.55 8.44
N CYS A 445 31.55 -6.67 9.09
CA CYS A 445 31.20 -5.35 8.54
C CYS A 445 30.89 -4.38 9.68
N GLU A 446 31.90 -3.67 10.18
CA GLU A 446 31.77 -2.70 11.26
C GLU A 446 31.73 -1.27 10.70
N GLN A 447 31.83 -0.25 11.56
CA GLN A 447 31.76 1.16 11.16
C GLN A 447 32.71 1.48 9.99
N THR A 448 33.92 0.93 9.98
CA THR A 448 34.93 1.18 8.96
C THR A 448 34.56 0.56 7.61
N GLU A 449 34.28 -0.75 7.56
CA GLU A 449 33.91 -1.42 6.31
C GLU A 449 32.55 -0.96 5.80
N LEU A 450 31.62 -0.60 6.70
CA LEU A 450 30.31 -0.06 6.36
C LEU A 450 30.41 1.35 5.77
N THR A 451 31.23 2.23 6.36
CA THR A 451 31.51 3.56 5.78
C THR A 451 32.17 3.44 4.42
N ALA A 452 33.16 2.55 4.29
CA ALA A 452 33.80 2.26 3.01
C ALA A 452 32.78 1.71 1.99
N CYS A 453 31.96 0.73 2.37
CA CYS A 453 30.97 0.10 1.51
C CYS A 453 29.89 1.08 1.05
N LEU A 454 29.25 1.82 1.97
CA LEU A 454 28.22 2.81 1.63
C LEU A 454 28.75 3.86 0.64
N ALA A 455 30.02 4.24 0.78
CA ALA A 455 30.64 5.24 -0.07
C ALA A 455 31.20 4.67 -1.39
N THR A 456 31.84 3.49 -1.43
CA THR A 456 32.58 2.99 -2.62
C THR A 456 31.97 1.78 -3.31
N ASN A 457 31.02 1.06 -2.71
CA ASN A 457 30.45 -0.13 -3.33
C ASN A 457 29.49 0.24 -4.48
N PRO A 458 29.77 -0.12 -5.75
CA PRO A 458 28.87 0.18 -6.86
C PRO A 458 27.54 -0.59 -6.78
N MET A 459 27.42 -1.57 -5.88
CA MET A 459 26.17 -2.29 -5.60
C MET A 459 25.30 -1.59 -4.53
N ASN A 460 25.78 -0.52 -3.88
CA ASN A 460 25.00 0.26 -2.92
C ASN A 460 24.08 1.26 -3.67
N VAL A 461 23.08 0.74 -4.38
CA VAL A 461 22.18 1.52 -5.29
C VAL A 461 20.74 1.61 -4.80
N PHE A 462 20.46 1.08 -3.61
CA PHE A 462 19.11 0.98 -3.06
C PHE A 462 18.78 2.18 -2.16
N TRP A 463 19.65 2.49 -1.19
CA TRP A 463 19.33 3.37 -0.06
C TRP A 463 20.31 4.55 0.04
N HIS A 464 19.83 5.72 -0.39
CA HIS A 464 20.65 6.93 -0.55
C HIS A 464 20.70 7.79 0.72
N ASN A 465 19.61 7.80 1.50
CA ASN A 465 19.43 8.66 2.67
C ASN A 465 19.68 7.91 4.00
N THR A 466 20.84 7.26 4.12
CA THR A 466 21.23 6.46 5.30
C THR A 466 22.71 6.61 5.64
N THR A 467 23.03 6.79 6.92
CA THR A 467 24.39 6.86 7.45
C THR A 467 24.88 5.52 7.98
N PRO A 468 26.20 5.30 8.16
CA PRO A 468 26.71 4.13 8.87
C PRO A 468 26.10 3.94 10.26
N ALA A 469 25.79 5.04 10.96
CA ALA A 469 25.18 5.02 12.30
C ALA A 469 23.73 4.51 12.27
N ASP A 470 22.91 4.92 11.30
CA ASP A 470 21.54 4.39 11.14
C ASP A 470 21.58 2.86 10.96
N TRP A 471 22.49 2.36 10.11
CA TRP A 471 22.67 0.93 9.85
C TRP A 471 23.21 0.17 11.06
N LEU A 472 24.12 0.74 11.86
CA LEU A 472 24.56 0.10 13.11
C LEU A 472 23.45 0.09 14.17
N ALA A 473 22.60 1.11 14.24
CA ALA A 473 21.48 1.17 15.18
C ALA A 473 20.42 0.09 14.89
N VAL A 474 19.98 -0.05 13.62
CA VAL A 474 19.00 -1.09 13.25
C VAL A 474 19.58 -2.50 13.45
N ARG A 475 20.87 -2.71 13.16
CA ARG A 475 21.58 -3.98 13.48
C ARG A 475 21.64 -4.25 14.99
N ALA A 476 21.83 -3.22 15.81
CA ALA A 476 21.90 -3.37 17.27
C ALA A 476 20.53 -3.74 17.88
N ARG A 477 19.42 -3.19 17.37
CA ARG A 477 18.06 -3.62 17.78
C ARG A 477 17.73 -5.02 17.25
N LEU A 478 18.11 -5.35 16.01
CA LEU A 478 17.99 -6.72 15.47
C LEU A 478 18.76 -7.74 16.35
N ALA A 479 19.98 -7.41 16.76
CA ALA A 479 20.75 -8.18 17.72
C ALA A 479 20.11 -8.24 19.13
N SER A 480 19.15 -7.37 19.45
CA SER A 480 18.35 -7.46 20.67
C SER A 480 17.28 -8.54 20.52
N HIS A 481 16.43 -8.45 19.48
CA HIS A 481 15.36 -9.43 19.21
C HIS A 481 15.87 -10.88 19.11
N VAL A 482 17.06 -11.10 18.52
CA VAL A 482 17.69 -12.43 18.48
C VAL A 482 18.07 -12.93 19.89
N ARG A 483 18.64 -12.08 20.74
CA ARG A 483 19.01 -12.44 22.13
C ARG A 483 17.81 -12.53 23.08
N GLU A 484 16.70 -11.90 22.73
CA GLU A 484 15.41 -11.98 23.44
C GLU A 484 14.73 -13.36 23.25
N GLY A 485 15.17 -14.16 22.27
CA GLY A 485 14.82 -15.59 22.13
C GLY A 485 13.39 -15.88 21.65
N GLY A 486 12.61 -14.87 21.29
CA GLY A 486 11.22 -15.02 20.81
C GLY A 486 11.06 -15.40 19.34
N LEU A 487 12.15 -15.48 18.57
CA LEU A 487 12.14 -15.70 17.12
C LEU A 487 12.54 -17.14 16.76
N GLN A 488 11.78 -17.77 15.87
CA GLN A 488 12.13 -19.06 15.27
C GLN A 488 12.89 -18.82 13.95
N ILE A 489 14.20 -19.08 13.95
CA ILE A 489 15.09 -18.63 12.86
C ILE A 489 15.36 -19.78 11.90
N VAL A 490 14.99 -19.58 10.62
CA VAL A 490 15.03 -20.61 9.58
C VAL A 490 15.95 -20.17 8.44
N ALA A 491 16.89 -21.02 8.03
CA ALA A 491 17.83 -20.75 6.95
C ALA A 491 17.67 -21.74 5.79
N PRO A 492 17.67 -21.31 4.53
CA PRO A 492 17.49 -22.22 3.39
C PRO A 492 18.74 -23.04 3.02
N SER A 493 19.91 -22.70 3.56
CA SER A 493 21.16 -23.47 3.37
C SER A 493 22.10 -23.25 4.56
N ARG A 494 23.07 -24.15 4.76
CA ARG A 494 24.11 -24.00 5.81
C ARG A 494 24.96 -22.78 5.51
N SER A 495 25.21 -22.49 4.23
CA SER A 495 25.93 -21.29 3.80
C SER A 495 25.29 -19.99 4.30
N VAL A 496 23.96 -19.95 4.47
CA VAL A 496 23.24 -18.80 5.03
C VAL A 496 23.43 -18.71 6.54
N VAL A 497 23.37 -19.83 7.28
CA VAL A 497 23.65 -19.85 8.73
C VAL A 497 25.07 -19.37 8.99
N GLU A 498 26.07 -19.95 8.32
CA GLU A 498 27.47 -19.54 8.44
C GLU A 498 27.70 -18.07 8.10
N ARG A 499 26.93 -17.51 7.17
CA ARG A 499 27.05 -16.10 6.78
C ARG A 499 26.42 -15.17 7.81
N TRP A 500 25.22 -15.49 8.30
CA TRP A 500 24.54 -14.67 9.30
C TRP A 500 25.21 -14.73 10.67
N THR A 501 25.69 -15.88 11.15
CA THR A 501 26.40 -15.98 12.43
C THR A 501 27.74 -15.23 12.44
N ARG A 502 28.47 -15.21 11.30
CA ARG A 502 29.69 -14.40 11.12
C ARG A 502 29.40 -12.89 11.08
N LEU A 503 28.32 -12.47 10.42
CA LEU A 503 27.96 -11.06 10.25
C LEU A 503 27.26 -10.47 11.48
N LEU A 504 26.41 -11.25 12.16
CA LEU A 504 25.62 -10.87 13.33
C LEU A 504 25.96 -11.83 14.50
N PRO A 505 27.05 -11.59 15.27
CA PRO A 505 27.52 -12.50 16.33
C PRO A 505 26.57 -12.71 17.52
N ALA A 506 25.41 -12.06 17.51
CA ALA A 506 24.31 -12.31 18.45
C ALA A 506 23.49 -13.56 18.10
N LEU A 507 23.60 -14.05 16.86
CA LEU A 507 22.96 -15.28 16.37
C LEU A 507 23.96 -16.43 16.44
N ARG A 508 23.54 -17.58 16.99
CA ARG A 508 24.35 -18.80 17.04
C ARG A 508 23.88 -19.81 15.98
N ALA A 509 24.71 -20.79 15.66
CA ALA A 509 24.38 -21.78 14.63
C ALA A 509 23.31 -22.77 15.11
N GLU A 510 23.33 -23.09 16.40
CA GLU A 510 22.36 -23.91 17.12
C GLU A 510 20.97 -23.25 17.28
N ASP A 511 20.88 -21.92 17.14
CA ASP A 511 19.61 -21.18 17.14
C ASP A 511 18.90 -21.23 15.77
N CYS A 512 19.56 -21.78 14.73
CA CYS A 512 19.11 -21.75 13.34
C CYS A 512 18.71 -23.14 12.83
N THR A 513 17.45 -23.30 12.40
CA THR A 513 17.04 -24.53 11.68
C THR A 513 17.32 -24.39 10.18
N VAL A 514 18.09 -25.32 9.61
CA VAL A 514 18.30 -25.37 8.16
C VAL A 514 17.16 -26.15 7.50
N VAL A 515 16.38 -25.48 6.65
CA VAL A 515 15.28 -26.10 5.87
C VAL A 515 15.40 -25.67 4.40
N PRO A 516 15.86 -26.53 3.48
CA PRO A 516 15.96 -26.19 2.07
C PRO A 516 14.58 -25.93 1.45
N HIS A 517 14.49 -24.97 0.53
CA HIS A 517 13.25 -24.75 -0.23
C HIS A 517 12.99 -25.93 -1.18
N GLY A 518 11.73 -26.37 -1.23
CA GLY A 518 11.31 -27.40 -2.16
C GLY A 518 10.87 -26.83 -3.51
N ILE A 519 10.58 -27.73 -4.46
CA ILE A 519 9.97 -27.42 -5.76
C ILE A 519 8.84 -28.42 -6.06
N ASP A 520 8.08 -28.20 -7.13
CA ASP A 520 7.14 -29.19 -7.65
C ASP A 520 7.86 -30.35 -8.36
N THR A 521 8.12 -31.44 -7.63
CA THR A 521 8.78 -32.64 -8.18
C THR A 521 7.85 -33.49 -9.04
N ALA A 522 6.53 -33.25 -9.01
CA ALA A 522 5.58 -33.94 -9.87
C ALA A 522 5.61 -33.40 -11.30
N LEU A 523 5.82 -32.09 -11.47
CA LEU A 523 6.03 -31.40 -12.75
C LEU A 523 7.47 -31.52 -13.26
N LEU A 524 8.48 -31.40 -12.38
CA LEU A 524 9.90 -31.48 -12.75
C LEU A 524 10.46 -32.86 -12.44
N ARG A 525 10.44 -33.74 -13.46
CA ARG A 525 10.96 -35.11 -13.39
C ARG A 525 12.26 -35.26 -14.19
N PRO A 526 13.12 -36.25 -13.88
CA PRO A 526 14.34 -36.50 -14.64
C PRO A 526 14.04 -36.70 -16.13
N LEU A 527 14.76 -35.98 -16.99
CA LEU A 527 14.56 -36.05 -18.43
C LEU A 527 14.99 -37.43 -18.96
N PRO A 528 14.28 -38.01 -19.97
CA PRO A 528 14.62 -39.31 -20.52
C PRO A 528 16.08 -39.37 -20.94
N SER A 529 16.83 -40.34 -20.40
CA SER A 529 18.25 -40.51 -20.70
C SER A 529 18.42 -40.90 -22.17
N HIS A 530 18.89 -39.96 -22.98
CA HIS A 530 19.24 -40.20 -24.38
C HIS A 530 20.60 -40.90 -24.43
N SER A 531 20.81 -41.80 -25.41
CA SER A 531 22.11 -42.42 -25.64
C SER A 531 23.20 -41.35 -25.77
N PRO A 532 24.35 -41.51 -25.10
CA PRO A 532 25.37 -40.46 -25.04
C PRO A 532 25.79 -40.05 -26.46
N ARG A 533 25.74 -38.75 -26.71
CA ARG A 533 26.08 -38.15 -27.99
C ARG A 533 27.55 -38.46 -28.29
N GLY A 534 27.79 -39.22 -29.37
CA GLY A 534 29.13 -39.52 -29.85
C GLY A 534 29.90 -38.26 -30.28
N SER A 535 31.20 -38.42 -30.52
CA SER A 535 32.18 -37.34 -30.80
C SER A 535 31.60 -36.09 -31.50
N GLY A 536 31.34 -35.06 -30.71
CA GLY A 536 30.77 -33.79 -31.11
C GLY A 536 30.96 -32.73 -30.03
N LYS A 537 30.40 -31.53 -30.22
CA LYS A 537 30.35 -30.52 -29.16
C LYS A 537 29.39 -30.95 -28.05
N LEU A 538 29.68 -30.47 -26.85
CA LEU A 538 28.77 -30.49 -25.71
C LEU A 538 27.55 -29.59 -25.96
N ARG A 539 26.47 -29.80 -25.20
CA ARG A 539 25.32 -28.91 -25.10
C ARG A 539 25.16 -28.44 -23.67
N LEU A 540 25.24 -27.13 -23.45
CA LEU A 540 25.17 -26.54 -22.10
C LEU A 540 24.03 -25.52 -22.01
N VAL A 541 23.20 -25.62 -20.97
CA VAL A 541 22.13 -24.65 -20.70
C VAL A 541 22.58 -23.62 -19.66
N VAL A 542 22.29 -22.35 -19.90
CA VAL A 542 22.45 -21.24 -18.95
C VAL A 542 21.05 -20.79 -18.53
N PRO A 543 20.46 -21.38 -17.47
CA PRO A 543 19.10 -21.08 -17.05
C PRO A 543 19.01 -19.85 -16.13
N GLY A 544 17.97 -19.04 -16.34
CA GLY A 544 17.63 -17.88 -15.54
C GLY A 544 18.03 -16.53 -16.15
N ARG A 545 17.64 -15.44 -15.47
CA ARG A 545 17.91 -14.07 -15.89
C ARG A 545 19.40 -13.77 -15.91
N LEU A 546 19.91 -13.25 -17.03
CA LEU A 546 21.27 -12.72 -17.09
C LEU A 546 21.32 -11.32 -16.49
N ALA A 547 22.35 -11.06 -15.68
CA ALA A 547 22.64 -9.79 -15.03
C ALA A 547 24.11 -9.82 -14.54
N PRO A 548 24.75 -8.68 -14.23
CA PRO A 548 26.13 -8.65 -13.73
C PRO A 548 26.35 -9.53 -12.49
N HIS A 549 25.41 -9.50 -11.53
CA HIS A 549 25.45 -10.34 -10.33
C HIS A 549 25.14 -11.84 -10.60
N LYS A 550 24.61 -12.17 -11.78
CA LYS A 550 24.35 -13.54 -12.26
C LYS A 550 25.42 -14.07 -13.24
N GLY A 551 26.51 -13.32 -13.45
CA GLY A 551 27.62 -13.73 -14.31
C GLY A 551 27.54 -13.30 -15.77
N LEU A 552 26.75 -12.27 -16.09
CA LEU A 552 26.66 -11.71 -17.45
C LEU A 552 28.05 -11.38 -18.02
N ASP A 553 28.88 -10.66 -17.26
CA ASP A 553 30.21 -10.23 -17.71
C ASP A 553 31.15 -11.43 -17.96
N ILE A 554 31.10 -12.44 -17.06
CA ILE A 554 31.82 -13.72 -17.22
C ILE A 554 31.42 -14.41 -18.53
N LEU A 555 30.12 -14.45 -18.83
CA LEU A 555 29.61 -15.10 -20.03
C LEU A 555 29.95 -14.32 -21.30
N ILE A 556 29.89 -12.99 -21.29
CA ILE A 556 30.29 -12.14 -22.43
C ILE A 556 31.77 -12.36 -22.78
N GLU A 557 32.65 -12.37 -21.77
CA GLU A 557 34.08 -12.59 -22.01
C GLU A 557 34.42 -14.03 -22.43
N ALA A 558 33.65 -15.02 -21.96
CA ALA A 558 33.92 -16.44 -22.23
C ALA A 558 33.22 -17.03 -23.45
N VAL A 559 32.09 -16.49 -23.92
CA VAL A 559 31.21 -17.15 -24.90
C VAL A 559 31.94 -17.55 -26.19
N SER A 560 32.75 -16.67 -26.78
CA SER A 560 33.48 -16.93 -28.03
C SER A 560 34.57 -18.00 -27.89
N ALA A 561 35.03 -18.28 -26.67
CA ALA A 561 35.93 -19.39 -26.38
C ALA A 561 35.15 -20.69 -26.12
N ILE A 562 34.04 -20.61 -25.39
CA ILE A 562 33.12 -21.72 -25.05
C ILE A 562 32.47 -22.31 -26.31
N THR A 563 32.02 -21.49 -27.27
CA THR A 563 31.30 -21.95 -28.47
C THR A 563 32.14 -22.81 -29.42
N ARG A 564 33.44 -22.95 -29.16
CA ARG A 564 34.33 -23.91 -29.83
C ARG A 564 34.18 -25.34 -29.30
N HIS A 565 33.74 -25.51 -28.05
CA HIS A 565 33.65 -26.78 -27.33
C HIS A 565 32.19 -27.21 -27.04
N ALA A 566 31.30 -26.24 -26.84
CA ALA A 566 29.89 -26.46 -26.52
C ALA A 566 28.97 -25.56 -27.35
N ASP A 567 27.80 -26.04 -27.73
CA ASP A 567 26.68 -25.17 -28.13
C ASP A 567 25.87 -24.79 -26.87
N LEU A 568 25.33 -23.57 -26.83
CA LEU A 568 24.70 -22.96 -25.67
C LEU A 568 23.20 -22.72 -25.87
N LEU A 569 22.41 -22.93 -24.82
CA LEU A 569 21.05 -22.40 -24.68
C LEU A 569 21.01 -21.39 -23.53
N LEU A 570 20.70 -20.13 -23.82
CA LEU A 570 20.41 -19.12 -22.81
C LEU A 570 18.91 -19.12 -22.53
N LEU A 571 18.45 -19.65 -21.38
CA LEU A 571 17.05 -19.98 -21.12
C LEU A 571 16.44 -19.10 -20.02
N GLY A 572 15.56 -18.17 -20.41
CA GLY A 572 15.00 -17.14 -19.53
C GLY A 572 15.91 -15.92 -19.35
N CYS A 573 16.83 -15.69 -20.29
CA CYS A 573 17.90 -14.69 -20.16
C CYS A 573 17.41 -13.24 -20.01
N GLY A 574 16.21 -12.91 -20.49
CA GLY A 574 15.62 -11.57 -20.51
C GLY A 574 16.32 -10.62 -21.49
N ASP A 575 16.16 -9.31 -21.28
CA ASP A 575 16.68 -8.26 -22.17
C ASP A 575 18.19 -8.37 -22.43
N PHE A 576 18.96 -8.79 -21.42
CA PHE A 576 20.41 -9.00 -21.53
C PHE A 576 20.81 -10.16 -22.46
N GLY A 577 19.86 -10.95 -22.96
CA GLY A 577 20.08 -11.88 -24.07
C GLY A 577 20.58 -11.17 -25.34
N VAL A 578 20.20 -9.90 -25.56
CA VAL A 578 20.63 -9.10 -26.73
C VAL A 578 22.15 -9.01 -26.90
N CYS A 579 22.92 -9.16 -25.81
CA CYS A 579 24.38 -9.21 -25.84
C CYS A 579 24.96 -10.43 -26.60
N PHE A 580 24.11 -11.40 -26.96
CA PHE A 580 24.48 -12.66 -27.61
C PHE A 580 23.71 -12.89 -28.93
N ASP A 581 23.01 -11.87 -29.44
CA ASP A 581 22.27 -11.97 -30.71
C ASP A 581 23.23 -12.22 -31.89
N GLY A 582 22.91 -13.20 -32.73
CA GLY A 582 23.71 -13.55 -33.91
C GLY A 582 24.98 -14.37 -33.66
N LEU A 583 25.33 -14.71 -32.41
CA LEU A 583 26.53 -15.50 -32.11
C LEU A 583 26.39 -16.98 -32.54
N PRO A 584 27.31 -17.52 -33.36
CA PRO A 584 27.28 -18.93 -33.76
C PRO A 584 27.39 -19.88 -32.56
N GLY A 585 26.51 -20.87 -32.52
CA GLY A 585 26.44 -21.85 -31.42
C GLY A 585 25.69 -21.36 -30.18
N VAL A 586 24.99 -20.22 -30.23
CA VAL A 586 24.14 -19.73 -29.12
C VAL A 586 22.68 -19.68 -29.54
N ARG A 587 21.83 -20.50 -28.91
CA ARG A 587 20.36 -20.36 -28.93
C ARG A 587 19.94 -19.52 -27.73
N GLN A 588 18.89 -18.70 -27.91
CA GLN A 588 18.28 -17.92 -26.83
C GLN A 588 16.80 -18.22 -26.73
N VAL A 589 16.30 -18.15 -25.49
CA VAL A 589 14.88 -18.06 -25.13
C VAL A 589 14.81 -16.95 -24.07
N ARG A 590 14.35 -15.75 -24.43
CA ARG A 590 14.40 -14.58 -23.52
C ARG A 590 13.46 -14.75 -22.32
N ASP A 591 12.29 -15.31 -22.58
CA ASP A 591 11.21 -15.55 -21.62
C ASP A 591 10.49 -16.86 -21.98
N TYR A 592 9.89 -17.52 -20.99
CA TYR A 592 9.09 -18.74 -21.13
C TYR A 592 7.99 -18.76 -20.05
N ALA A 593 6.91 -19.49 -20.29
CA ALA A 593 5.78 -19.58 -19.36
C ALA A 593 6.01 -20.62 -18.25
N PRO A 594 5.34 -20.49 -17.07
CA PRO A 594 5.41 -21.51 -16.02
C PRO A 594 5.06 -22.91 -16.55
N GLY A 595 5.91 -23.89 -16.27
CA GLY A 595 5.79 -25.27 -16.77
C GLY A 595 6.57 -25.56 -18.06
N GLU A 596 6.89 -24.57 -18.89
CA GLU A 596 7.62 -24.80 -20.16
C GLU A 596 9.10 -25.20 -19.95
N LEU A 597 9.66 -24.97 -18.76
CA LEU A 597 11.07 -25.22 -18.44
C LEU A 597 11.52 -26.64 -18.83
N ALA A 598 10.76 -27.67 -18.44
CA ALA A 598 11.11 -29.06 -18.75
C ALA A 598 11.14 -29.31 -20.28
N ALA A 599 10.16 -28.77 -21.01
CA ALA A 599 10.07 -28.92 -22.46
C ALA A 599 11.20 -28.17 -23.19
N GLN A 600 11.51 -26.93 -22.81
CA GLN A 600 12.61 -26.14 -23.40
C GLN A 600 13.98 -26.80 -23.17
N VAL A 601 14.21 -27.35 -21.97
CA VAL A 601 15.43 -28.09 -21.66
C VAL A 601 15.47 -29.41 -22.44
N GLN A 602 14.36 -30.15 -22.54
CA GLN A 602 14.28 -31.41 -23.29
C GLN A 602 14.46 -31.22 -24.81
N GLU A 603 13.92 -30.14 -25.39
CA GLU A 603 14.07 -29.83 -26.83
C GLU A 603 15.54 -29.53 -27.19
N PHE A 604 16.29 -28.92 -26.27
CA PHE A 604 17.70 -28.66 -26.43
C PHE A 604 18.60 -29.86 -26.08
N ASP A 605 18.16 -30.73 -25.17
CA ASP A 605 18.89 -31.93 -24.71
C ASP A 605 20.36 -31.62 -24.29
N PRO A 606 20.57 -30.90 -23.17
CA PRO A 606 21.89 -30.56 -22.66
C PRO A 606 22.56 -31.69 -21.88
N ASP A 607 23.89 -31.74 -21.97
CA ASP A 607 24.76 -32.59 -21.15
C ASP A 607 24.91 -32.05 -19.71
N ALA A 608 24.86 -30.72 -19.53
CA ALA A 608 25.04 -30.03 -18.25
C ALA A 608 24.41 -28.63 -18.21
N ALA A 609 24.28 -28.05 -17.02
CA ALA A 609 23.86 -26.65 -16.81
C ALA A 609 24.99 -25.76 -16.24
N LEU A 610 24.96 -24.46 -16.54
CA LEU A 610 25.92 -23.46 -16.06
C LEU A 610 25.23 -22.42 -15.15
N LEU A 611 25.70 -22.27 -13.90
CA LEU A 611 25.20 -21.26 -12.95
C LEU A 611 26.33 -20.29 -12.52
N LEU A 612 26.37 -19.11 -13.14
CA LEU A 612 27.56 -18.25 -13.13
C LEU A 612 27.52 -17.08 -12.12
N SER A 613 26.73 -17.19 -11.05
CA SER A 613 26.46 -16.04 -10.16
C SER A 613 27.73 -15.54 -9.46
N THR A 614 27.93 -14.23 -9.43
CA THR A 614 29.13 -13.56 -8.89
C THR A 614 28.94 -13.07 -7.45
N VAL A 615 27.71 -13.20 -6.93
CA VAL A 615 27.32 -12.96 -5.54
C VAL A 615 26.86 -14.28 -4.89
N PRO A 616 27.06 -14.50 -3.58
CA PRO A 616 26.58 -15.70 -2.91
C PRO A 616 25.06 -15.77 -2.85
N GLU A 617 24.49 -16.75 -3.55
CA GLU A 617 23.06 -17.10 -3.52
C GLU A 617 22.66 -17.71 -2.17
N SER A 618 21.51 -17.32 -1.61
CA SER A 618 20.97 -17.90 -0.36
C SER A 618 20.51 -19.36 -0.52
N PHE A 619 20.01 -19.71 -1.72
CA PHE A 619 19.52 -21.06 -2.03
C PHE A 619 19.71 -21.49 -3.50
N SER A 620 19.27 -20.64 -4.43
CA SER A 620 19.02 -20.95 -5.85
C SER A 620 17.99 -22.06 -6.10
N TYR A 621 16.80 -21.65 -6.53
CA TYR A 621 15.78 -22.56 -7.08
C TYR A 621 16.29 -23.28 -8.33
N THR A 622 17.00 -22.57 -9.20
CA THR A 622 17.46 -23.11 -10.49
C THR A 622 18.47 -24.24 -10.35
N LEU A 623 19.21 -24.33 -9.22
CA LEU A 623 19.96 -25.54 -8.89
C LEU A 623 19.04 -26.74 -8.62
N SER A 624 17.96 -26.56 -7.85
CA SER A 624 16.96 -27.61 -7.62
C SER A 624 16.28 -28.06 -8.91
N GLU A 625 15.95 -27.11 -9.80
CA GLU A 625 15.31 -27.38 -11.09
C GLU A 625 16.22 -28.21 -12.02
N MET A 626 17.50 -27.85 -12.14
CA MET A 626 18.44 -28.64 -12.95
C MET A 626 18.67 -30.03 -12.37
N PHE A 627 18.81 -30.16 -11.04
CA PHE A 627 18.91 -31.48 -10.40
C PHE A 627 17.65 -32.34 -10.61
N ALA A 628 16.44 -31.77 -10.51
CA ALA A 628 15.20 -32.52 -10.73
C ALA A 628 15.01 -32.96 -12.19
N LEU A 629 15.56 -32.22 -13.16
CA LEU A 629 15.63 -32.62 -14.57
C LEU A 629 16.76 -33.63 -14.87
N GLY A 630 17.55 -34.04 -13.86
CA GLY A 630 18.67 -34.99 -14.00
C GLY A 630 19.99 -34.37 -14.48
N LEU A 631 20.12 -33.04 -14.50
CA LEU A 631 21.27 -32.35 -15.08
C LEU A 631 22.40 -32.09 -14.07
N PRO A 632 23.65 -32.48 -14.37
CA PRO A 632 24.81 -32.05 -13.60
C PRO A 632 25.08 -30.56 -13.81
N VAL A 633 25.53 -29.88 -12.75
CA VAL A 633 25.63 -28.42 -12.73
C VAL A 633 27.07 -27.95 -12.51
N ILE A 634 27.57 -27.12 -13.41
CA ILE A 634 28.83 -26.40 -13.26
C ILE A 634 28.49 -25.00 -12.74
N ALA A 635 28.92 -24.69 -11.52
CA ALA A 635 28.58 -23.44 -10.86
C ALA A 635 29.82 -22.71 -10.33
N THR A 636 29.68 -21.40 -10.13
CA THR A 636 30.64 -20.61 -9.35
C THR A 636 30.62 -21.03 -7.88
N ARG A 637 31.78 -21.04 -7.23
CA ARG A 637 31.94 -21.48 -5.83
C ARG A 637 31.49 -20.43 -4.81
N VAL A 638 30.20 -20.06 -4.86
CA VAL A 638 29.59 -19.02 -4.02
C VAL A 638 28.29 -19.47 -3.37
N GLY A 639 28.11 -19.14 -2.08
CA GLY A 639 26.85 -19.36 -1.34
C GLY A 639 26.35 -20.80 -1.41
N ALA A 640 25.05 -20.95 -1.64
CA ALA A 640 24.39 -22.25 -1.71
C ALA A 640 24.93 -23.20 -2.79
N PHE A 641 25.62 -22.72 -3.84
CA PHE A 641 26.26 -23.62 -4.81
C PHE A 641 27.37 -24.44 -4.17
N ALA A 642 28.19 -23.84 -3.30
CA ALA A 642 29.29 -24.52 -2.63
C ALA A 642 28.84 -25.47 -1.51
N ASP A 643 27.61 -25.30 -1.01
CA ASP A 643 26.98 -26.14 0.04
C ASP A 643 26.19 -27.32 -0.57
N ARG A 644 25.62 -27.14 -1.77
CA ARG A 644 24.67 -28.08 -2.39
C ARG A 644 25.21 -28.90 -3.58
N ILE A 645 26.40 -28.59 -4.11
CA ILE A 645 27.01 -29.32 -5.22
C ILE A 645 28.16 -30.18 -4.69
N GLU A 646 28.03 -31.50 -4.79
CA GLU A 646 29.13 -32.44 -4.53
C GLU A 646 30.08 -32.42 -5.74
N ALA A 647 31.13 -31.60 -5.65
CA ALA A 647 32.09 -31.42 -6.73
C ALA A 647 32.73 -32.74 -7.17
N GLY A 648 32.65 -33.05 -8.47
CA GLY A 648 33.10 -34.32 -9.04
C GLY A 648 32.02 -35.41 -9.08
N ARG A 649 30.91 -35.25 -8.34
CA ARG A 649 29.80 -36.23 -8.28
C ARG A 649 28.48 -35.68 -8.81
N THR A 650 27.98 -34.55 -8.33
CA THR A 650 26.70 -33.96 -8.79
C THR A 650 26.89 -32.72 -9.66
N GLY A 651 28.14 -32.28 -9.81
CA GLY A 651 28.50 -31.09 -10.59
C GLY A 651 29.96 -30.69 -10.41
N LEU A 652 30.29 -29.47 -10.79
CA LEU A 652 31.63 -28.88 -10.66
C LEU A 652 31.55 -27.46 -10.08
N LEU A 653 32.57 -27.07 -9.32
CA LEU A 653 32.65 -25.77 -8.65
C LEU A 653 33.89 -24.98 -9.13
N ILE A 654 33.67 -24.01 -10.00
CA ILE A 654 34.69 -23.12 -10.57
C ILE A 654 34.83 -21.82 -9.78
N ASP A 655 35.95 -21.11 -9.96
CA ASP A 655 36.05 -19.73 -9.50
C ASP A 655 35.28 -18.79 -10.44
N ALA A 656 34.82 -17.64 -9.91
CA ALA A 656 34.01 -16.68 -10.66
C ALA A 656 34.86 -15.82 -11.61
N SER A 657 35.44 -16.45 -12.64
CA SER A 657 36.20 -15.79 -13.70
C SER A 657 35.95 -16.40 -15.08
N PRO A 658 36.14 -15.64 -16.19
CA PRO A 658 36.03 -16.17 -17.56
C PRO A 658 37.00 -17.33 -17.81
N ALA A 659 38.25 -17.20 -17.38
CA ALA A 659 39.29 -18.22 -17.58
C ALA A 659 38.88 -19.57 -16.94
N SER A 660 38.45 -19.54 -15.67
CA SER A 660 38.01 -20.75 -14.95
C SER A 660 36.83 -21.45 -15.62
N LEU A 661 35.93 -20.70 -16.26
CA LEU A 661 34.82 -21.25 -17.03
C LEU A 661 35.27 -21.86 -18.36
N ILE A 662 36.16 -21.17 -19.09
CA ILE A 662 36.73 -21.64 -20.36
C ILE A 662 37.51 -22.94 -20.15
N ASP A 663 38.44 -22.96 -19.18
CA ASP A 663 39.29 -24.11 -18.88
C ASP A 663 38.44 -25.31 -18.42
N CYS A 664 37.43 -25.07 -17.57
CA CYS A 664 36.47 -26.09 -17.17
C CYS A 664 35.76 -26.68 -18.39
N VAL A 665 35.10 -25.87 -19.21
CA VAL A 665 34.33 -26.34 -20.38
C VAL A 665 35.22 -27.03 -21.41
N ALA A 666 36.45 -26.56 -21.64
CA ALA A 666 37.40 -27.21 -22.54
C ALA A 666 37.90 -28.57 -22.03
N SER A 667 37.85 -28.82 -20.72
CA SER A 667 38.25 -30.10 -20.10
C SER A 667 37.13 -31.16 -20.04
N LEU A 668 35.85 -30.75 -20.16
CA LEU A 668 34.68 -31.63 -20.01
C LEU A 668 34.66 -32.79 -21.01
N ARG A 669 34.14 -33.93 -20.56
CA ARG A 669 34.00 -35.17 -21.34
C ARG A 669 32.57 -35.72 -21.17
N HIS A 670 31.97 -36.25 -22.24
CA HIS A 670 30.62 -36.83 -22.18
C HIS A 670 30.53 -37.96 -21.14
N ASP A 671 31.54 -38.82 -21.02
CA ASP A 671 31.55 -39.93 -20.05
C ASP A 671 31.44 -39.44 -18.60
N THR A 672 32.22 -38.40 -18.26
CA THR A 672 32.23 -37.76 -16.93
C THR A 672 30.90 -37.08 -16.62
N LEU A 673 30.29 -36.39 -17.60
CA LEU A 673 28.96 -35.80 -17.43
C LEU A 673 27.87 -36.86 -17.32
N ALA A 674 28.00 -37.99 -18.02
CA ALA A 674 27.08 -39.12 -17.89
C ALA A 674 27.21 -39.83 -16.51
N GLU A 675 28.41 -39.89 -15.93
CA GLU A 675 28.61 -40.31 -14.54
C GLU A 675 27.95 -39.36 -13.54
N MET A 676 28.15 -38.04 -13.70
CA MET A 676 27.52 -37.04 -12.83
C MET A 676 25.99 -37.04 -12.97
N ARG A 677 25.46 -37.14 -14.19
CA ARG A 677 24.03 -37.29 -14.48
C ARG A 677 23.42 -38.47 -13.70
N ARG A 678 24.04 -39.66 -13.72
CA ARG A 678 23.56 -40.82 -12.94
C ARG A 678 23.57 -40.57 -11.43
N ALA A 679 24.50 -39.76 -10.92
CA ALA A 679 24.52 -39.38 -9.51
C ALA A 679 23.48 -38.31 -9.15
N VAL A 680 23.14 -37.41 -10.09
CA VAL A 680 22.06 -36.42 -9.96
C VAL A 680 20.67 -37.08 -10.06
N GLU A 681 20.49 -38.01 -10.99
CA GLU A 681 19.29 -38.86 -11.13
C GLU A 681 19.01 -39.71 -9.87
N ALA A 682 20.01 -39.87 -8.99
CA ALA A 682 19.90 -40.52 -7.68
C ALA A 682 19.79 -39.54 -6.48
N LEU A 683 19.71 -38.22 -6.71
CA LEU A 683 19.46 -37.23 -5.65
C LEU A 683 17.97 -37.15 -5.31
N ALA A 684 17.66 -37.22 -4.01
CA ALA A 684 16.38 -36.76 -3.51
C ALA A 684 16.34 -35.22 -3.52
N VAL A 685 15.73 -34.63 -4.55
CA VAL A 685 15.44 -33.19 -4.57
C VAL A 685 14.23 -32.93 -3.66
N THR A 686 14.33 -31.92 -2.79
CA THR A 686 13.27 -31.56 -1.85
C THR A 686 11.98 -31.16 -2.58
N ASP A 687 10.85 -31.79 -2.26
CA ASP A 687 9.54 -31.33 -2.71
C ASP A 687 9.03 -30.15 -1.87
N ARG A 688 8.23 -29.26 -2.47
CA ARG A 688 7.63 -28.11 -1.76
C ARG A 688 6.81 -28.55 -0.55
N CYS A 689 6.11 -29.69 -0.61
CA CYS A 689 5.33 -30.22 0.50
C CYS A 689 6.20 -30.59 1.71
N ASP A 690 7.33 -31.27 1.49
CA ASP A 690 8.27 -31.62 2.56
C ASP A 690 8.94 -30.38 3.17
N SER A 691 9.30 -29.41 2.32
CA SER A 691 9.89 -28.14 2.73
C SER A 691 8.93 -27.34 3.61
N VAL A 692 7.69 -27.15 3.16
CA VAL A 692 6.64 -26.43 3.90
C VAL A 692 6.31 -27.14 5.20
N ALA A 693 6.16 -28.47 5.19
CA ALA A 693 5.93 -29.24 6.41
C ALA A 693 7.11 -29.12 7.40
N ALA A 694 8.35 -28.99 6.93
CA ALA A 694 9.52 -28.78 7.78
C ALA A 694 9.59 -27.36 8.38
N ILE A 695 9.19 -26.32 7.65
CA ILE A 695 9.08 -24.94 8.16
C ILE A 695 7.89 -24.82 9.12
N ALA A 696 6.74 -25.40 8.78
CA ALA A 696 5.53 -25.40 9.63
C ALA A 696 5.78 -26.09 10.98
N ARG A 697 6.67 -27.10 11.05
CA ARG A 697 7.12 -27.70 12.32
C ARG A 697 7.97 -26.78 13.21
N GLN A 698 8.55 -25.70 12.68
CA GLN A 698 9.26 -24.69 13.47
C GLN A 698 8.34 -23.57 13.98
N LEU A 699 7.12 -23.47 13.46
CA LEU A 699 6.16 -22.45 13.88
C LEU A 699 5.36 -22.95 15.09
N PRO A 700 5.41 -22.26 16.25
CA PRO A 700 4.60 -22.63 17.39
C PRO A 700 3.11 -22.49 17.05
N GLN A 701 2.30 -23.47 17.47
CA GLN A 701 0.84 -23.37 17.35
C GLN A 701 0.32 -22.28 18.29
N GLY A 702 0.05 -21.09 17.75
CA GLY A 702 -0.75 -20.09 18.43
C GLY A 702 -2.15 -20.63 18.72
N GLN A 703 -2.77 -20.19 19.82
CA GLN A 703 -4.20 -20.45 20.03
C GLN A 703 -4.98 -19.79 18.88
N ALA A 704 -5.76 -20.57 18.15
CA ALA A 704 -6.63 -20.03 17.11
C ALA A 704 -7.66 -19.09 17.76
N LEU A 705 -7.60 -17.80 17.43
CA LEU A 705 -8.65 -16.85 17.78
C LEU A 705 -9.93 -17.31 17.08
N ALA A 706 -10.99 -17.56 17.86
CA ALA A 706 -12.25 -18.07 17.35
C ALA A 706 -13.02 -16.97 16.59
N GLY A 707 -12.64 -16.75 15.33
CA GLY A 707 -13.26 -15.79 14.43
C GLY A 707 -13.06 -16.19 12.96
N ASN A 708 -14.15 -16.54 12.28
CA ASN A 708 -14.15 -16.69 10.82
C ASN A 708 -14.05 -15.30 10.19
N VAL A 709 -12.91 -15.01 9.56
CA VAL A 709 -12.49 -13.65 9.20
C VAL A 709 -12.10 -13.63 7.72
N ARG A 710 -13.00 -13.16 6.84
CA ARG A 710 -12.86 -13.28 5.38
C ARG A 710 -12.59 -11.91 4.74
N MET A 711 -11.34 -11.72 4.30
CA MET A 711 -10.86 -10.51 3.59
C MET A 711 -11.73 -10.11 2.38
N PRO A 712 -11.78 -8.81 2.01
CA PRO A 712 -12.63 -8.32 0.94
C PRO A 712 -12.02 -8.57 -0.46
N ALA A 713 -12.89 -8.57 -1.47
CA ALA A 713 -12.58 -8.87 -2.85
C ALA A 713 -11.84 -7.73 -3.61
N PRO A 714 -11.09 -8.07 -4.68
CA PRO A 714 -10.29 -7.18 -5.54
C PRO A 714 -10.80 -5.75 -5.85
N ASP A 715 -11.97 -5.58 -6.47
CA ASP A 715 -12.33 -4.28 -7.08
C ASP A 715 -12.55 -3.15 -6.07
N SER A 716 -12.92 -3.49 -4.82
CA SER A 716 -13.04 -2.51 -3.75
C SER A 716 -11.72 -1.77 -3.48
N ALA A 717 -10.57 -2.39 -3.75
CA ALA A 717 -9.26 -1.75 -3.65
C ALA A 717 -9.04 -0.66 -4.73
N HIS A 718 -9.67 -0.77 -5.90
CA HIS A 718 -9.56 0.25 -6.96
C HIS A 718 -10.38 1.50 -6.62
N ARG A 719 -11.58 1.34 -6.04
CA ARG A 719 -12.38 2.47 -5.52
C ARG A 719 -11.71 3.15 -4.34
N LEU A 720 -11.14 2.38 -3.40
CA LEU A 720 -10.34 2.91 -2.29
C LEU A 720 -9.14 3.72 -2.81
N GLN A 721 -8.40 3.21 -3.81
CA GLN A 721 -7.33 3.97 -4.47
C GLN A 721 -7.81 5.30 -5.08
N GLN A 722 -9.01 5.35 -5.65
CA GLN A 722 -9.57 6.56 -6.24
C GLN A 722 -9.99 7.59 -5.17
N LEU A 723 -10.70 7.16 -4.13
CA LEU A 723 -11.07 8.01 -2.99
C LEU A 723 -9.86 8.49 -2.18
N GLU A 724 -8.85 7.64 -1.97
CA GLU A 724 -7.59 8.03 -1.34
C GLU A 724 -6.75 8.95 -2.23
N ARG A 725 -6.79 8.81 -3.56
CA ARG A 725 -6.14 9.75 -4.50
C ARG A 725 -6.75 11.15 -4.42
N ASP A 726 -8.06 11.26 -4.26
CA ASP A 726 -8.74 12.56 -4.12
C ASP A 726 -8.57 13.16 -2.72
N ARG A 727 -8.55 12.33 -1.66
CA ARG A 727 -8.07 12.75 -0.32
C ARG A 727 -6.60 13.20 -0.37
N ARG A 728 -5.74 12.53 -1.16
CA ARG A 728 -4.33 12.89 -1.34
C ARG A 728 -4.14 14.22 -2.05
N LEU A 729 -4.90 14.56 -3.10
CA LEU A 729 -4.87 15.90 -3.69
C LEU A 729 -5.14 17.00 -2.63
N ARG A 730 -6.15 16.79 -1.79
CA ARG A 730 -6.50 17.72 -0.70
C ARG A 730 -5.43 17.76 0.41
N THR A 731 -4.78 16.64 0.72
CA THR A 731 -3.68 16.56 1.71
C THR A 731 -2.36 17.14 1.17
N CYS A 732 -2.05 16.99 -0.12
CA CYS A 732 -0.91 17.62 -0.77
C CYS A 732 -1.03 19.16 -0.75
N VAL A 733 -2.24 19.71 -0.88
CA VAL A 733 -2.47 21.16 -0.68
C VAL A 733 -2.19 21.57 0.77
N ARG A 734 -2.52 20.76 1.77
CA ARG A 734 -2.23 21.03 3.19
C ARG A 734 -0.75 20.88 3.54
N LEU A 735 -0.08 19.86 3.01
CA LEU A 735 1.38 19.68 3.11
C LEU A 735 2.12 20.82 2.40
N GLY A 736 1.64 21.23 1.22
CA GLY A 736 2.13 22.40 0.50
C GLY A 736 2.03 23.68 1.34
N ALA A 737 0.89 23.91 2.00
CA ALA A 737 0.70 25.04 2.92
C ALA A 737 1.64 24.96 4.15
N ALA A 738 1.82 23.79 4.76
CA ALA A 738 2.73 23.60 5.90
C ALA A 738 4.21 23.79 5.50
N VAL A 739 4.65 23.22 4.37
CA VAL A 739 6.00 23.42 3.82
C VAL A 739 6.22 24.86 3.39
N HIS A 740 5.20 25.55 2.87
CA HIS A 740 5.27 26.98 2.56
C HIS A 740 5.41 27.83 3.83
N HIS A 741 4.67 27.49 4.89
CA HIS A 741 4.79 28.15 6.20
C HIS A 741 6.19 28.01 6.79
N GLU A 742 6.73 26.79 6.89
CA GLU A 742 8.09 26.54 7.41
C GLU A 742 9.19 27.17 6.52
N ARG A 743 9.01 27.20 5.18
CA ARG A 743 9.90 27.94 4.28
C ARG A 743 9.89 29.45 4.58
N GLY A 744 8.72 30.02 4.91
CA GLY A 744 8.59 31.38 5.41
C GLY A 744 9.36 31.60 6.72
N THR A 745 9.27 30.65 7.67
CA THR A 745 10.02 30.70 8.94
C THR A 745 11.53 30.65 8.73
N VAL A 746 12.04 29.83 7.79
CA VAL A 746 13.47 29.82 7.43
C VAL A 746 13.91 31.17 6.85
N ALA A 747 13.13 31.75 5.92
CA ALA A 747 13.44 33.04 5.33
C ALA A 747 13.49 34.19 6.37
N LEU A 748 12.57 34.18 7.34
CA LEU A 748 12.58 35.10 8.48
C LEU A 748 13.86 34.95 9.33
N ARG A 749 14.27 33.71 9.63
CA ARG A 749 15.50 33.46 10.40
C ARG A 749 16.77 33.86 9.67
N ASP A 750 16.83 33.67 8.35
CA ASP A 750 17.97 34.14 7.55
C ASP A 750 18.01 35.68 7.46
N ALA A 751 16.86 36.36 7.38
CA ALA A 751 16.77 37.81 7.47
C ALA A 751 17.25 38.34 8.84
N GLU A 752 16.86 37.69 9.95
CA GLU A 752 17.35 38.01 11.30
C GLU A 752 18.87 37.78 11.44
N ILE A 753 19.39 36.65 10.95
CA ILE A 753 20.83 36.34 10.93
C ILE A 753 21.62 37.40 10.15
N ALA A 754 21.11 37.85 9.00
CA ALA A 754 21.72 38.91 8.21
C ALA A 754 21.62 40.29 8.88
N GLY A 755 20.50 40.59 9.53
CA GLY A 755 20.32 41.81 10.34
C GLY A 755 21.29 41.89 11.51
N LEU A 756 21.38 40.82 12.30
CA LEU A 756 22.25 40.75 13.48
C LEU A 756 23.74 40.80 13.08
N ARG A 757 24.13 40.15 11.98
CA ARG A 757 25.50 40.28 11.41
C ARG A 757 25.85 41.71 11.05
N ARG A 758 24.95 42.45 10.39
CA ARG A 758 25.17 43.88 10.04
C ARG A 758 25.30 44.75 11.28
N GLN A 759 24.44 44.55 12.29
CA GLN A 759 24.54 45.27 13.57
C GLN A 759 25.87 45.00 14.29
N LEU A 760 26.32 43.75 14.33
CA LEU A 760 27.59 43.36 14.98
C LEU A 760 28.82 43.90 14.22
N ALA A 761 28.82 43.88 12.88
CA ALA A 761 29.90 44.47 12.08
C ALA A 761 30.01 45.99 12.29
N LEU A 762 28.88 46.71 12.29
CA LEU A 762 28.82 48.14 12.57
C LEU A 762 29.30 48.47 13.99
N ALA A 763 28.90 47.69 15.00
CA ALA A 763 29.34 47.87 16.38
C ALA A 763 30.84 47.59 16.60
N GLN A 764 31.48 46.85 15.69
CA GLN A 764 32.92 46.56 15.69
C GLN A 764 33.72 47.47 14.74
N GLY A 765 33.08 48.47 14.10
CA GLY A 765 33.74 49.42 13.22
C GLY A 765 34.25 48.85 11.89
N HIS A 766 33.86 47.64 11.52
CA HIS A 766 34.28 47.02 10.26
C HIS A 766 33.31 47.38 9.11
N PRO A 767 33.81 47.95 7.99
CA PRO A 767 32.97 48.35 6.85
C PRO A 767 32.57 47.18 5.93
N ASP A 768 33.11 45.98 6.15
CA ASP A 768 32.88 44.79 5.32
C ASP A 768 32.51 43.58 6.22
N PRO A 769 31.31 42.96 6.06
CA PRO A 769 30.83 41.86 6.90
C PRO A 769 31.44 40.49 6.51
N SER A 770 32.77 40.42 6.45
CA SER A 770 33.53 39.20 6.18
C SER A 770 33.25 38.10 7.24
N PRO A 771 33.19 36.79 6.89
CA PRO A 771 32.61 35.76 7.76
C PRO A 771 33.35 35.47 9.08
N VAL A 772 34.57 35.94 9.24
CA VAL A 772 35.57 35.35 10.17
C VAL A 772 35.49 35.91 11.60
N GLY A 773 35.02 37.15 11.80
CA GLY A 773 35.03 37.80 13.12
C GLY A 773 33.84 37.49 14.05
N ILE A 774 32.68 37.15 13.48
CA ILE A 774 31.38 37.14 14.21
C ILE A 774 30.94 35.70 14.54
N ALA A 775 31.84 34.94 15.17
CA ALA A 775 31.60 33.52 15.48
C ALA A 775 30.71 33.32 16.71
N ALA A 776 31.13 33.86 17.86
CA ALA A 776 30.63 33.51 19.20
C ALA A 776 29.66 34.57 19.78
N HIS A 777 28.52 34.78 19.12
CA HIS A 777 27.44 35.60 19.67
C HIS A 777 26.23 34.70 19.99
N PRO A 778 25.81 34.51 21.27
CA PRO A 778 24.85 33.47 21.64
C PRO A 778 23.52 33.50 20.88
N ARG A 779 22.97 34.70 20.61
CA ARG A 779 21.75 34.85 19.80
C ARG A 779 21.94 34.43 18.34
N LEU A 780 23.15 34.56 17.80
CA LEU A 780 23.48 34.14 16.43
C LEU A 780 23.68 32.63 16.33
N GLU A 781 24.14 31.99 17.40
CA GLU A 781 24.22 30.52 17.51
C GLU A 781 22.83 29.90 17.69
N ALA A 782 21.99 30.46 18.57
CA ALA A 782 20.60 30.05 18.74
C ALA A 782 19.79 30.13 17.43
N LEU A 783 19.89 31.25 16.69
CA LEU A 783 19.23 31.39 15.39
C LEU A 783 19.76 30.41 14.33
N ARG A 784 21.05 30.04 14.38
CA ARG A 784 21.62 29.01 13.48
C ARG A 784 21.11 27.61 13.82
N ALA A 785 20.93 27.30 15.10
CA ALA A 785 20.38 26.03 15.57
C ALA A 785 18.90 25.88 15.19
N ASP A 786 18.07 26.88 15.50
CA ASP A 786 16.64 26.93 15.15
C ASP A 786 16.44 26.77 13.63
N ARG A 787 17.19 27.53 12.81
CA ARG A 787 17.19 27.40 11.35
C ARG A 787 17.61 26.01 10.87
N ALA A 788 18.54 25.33 11.56
CA ALA A 788 18.98 23.98 11.20
C ALA A 788 17.92 22.93 11.55
N GLU A 789 17.25 23.05 12.70
CA GLU A 789 16.15 22.18 13.13
C GLU A 789 14.92 22.31 12.23
N ILE A 790 14.52 23.55 11.89
CA ILE A 790 13.45 23.81 10.93
C ILE A 790 13.78 23.21 9.56
N ARG A 791 15.03 23.37 9.07
CA ARG A 791 15.48 22.69 7.85
C ARG A 791 15.37 21.18 7.97
N ALA A 792 15.88 20.57 9.04
CA ALA A 792 15.84 19.12 9.25
C ALA A 792 14.41 18.56 9.20
N ARG A 793 13.43 19.28 9.78
CA ARG A 793 12.00 18.94 9.70
C ARG A 793 11.46 18.97 8.26
N VAL A 794 11.79 20.01 7.48
CA VAL A 794 11.39 20.13 6.07
C VAL A 794 12.06 19.06 5.18
N HIS A 795 13.34 18.73 5.41
CA HIS A 795 14.02 17.63 4.72
C HIS A 795 13.44 16.26 5.09
N PHE A 796 13.06 16.04 6.35
CA PHE A 796 12.40 14.83 6.83
C PHE A 796 11.04 14.60 6.16
N TRP A 797 10.22 15.66 6.00
CA TRP A 797 8.92 15.56 5.32
C TRP A 797 8.99 15.37 3.80
N LEU A 798 10.13 15.69 3.15
CA LEU A 798 10.28 15.62 1.69
C LEU A 798 11.20 14.47 1.20
N GLY A 799 11.97 13.83 2.07
CA GLY A 799 12.80 12.68 1.72
C GLY A 799 14.01 12.98 0.81
N LEU A 800 14.56 14.21 0.89
CA LEU A 800 15.62 14.73 0.03
C LEU A 800 16.99 14.88 0.75
N PRO A 801 18.14 14.74 0.04
CA PRO A 801 19.49 15.09 0.53
C PRO A 801 19.82 16.63 0.54
N GLU A 802 21.05 17.10 0.22
CA GLU A 802 21.63 18.47 0.43
C GLU A 802 21.94 19.47 -0.75
N ARG A 803 22.86 19.27 -1.75
CA ARG A 803 23.26 20.31 -2.82
C ARG A 803 23.60 19.90 -4.33
N ALA A 804 22.69 19.54 -5.30
CA ALA A 804 23.03 18.79 -6.60
C ALA A 804 22.96 19.51 -7.99
N ARG A 805 23.33 18.71 -9.02
CA ARG A 805 23.65 18.94 -10.46
C ARG A 805 22.58 18.66 -11.53
N LEU A 806 22.45 19.51 -12.56
CA LEU A 806 21.80 19.17 -13.84
C LEU A 806 22.69 19.55 -15.04
N CYS A 807 22.82 18.65 -16.02
CA CYS A 807 23.49 18.90 -17.30
C CYS A 807 22.53 18.62 -18.47
N LEU A 808 22.45 19.55 -19.43
CA LEU A 808 21.59 19.41 -20.63
C LEU A 808 22.43 19.39 -21.91
N HIS A 809 22.04 18.54 -22.86
CA HIS A 809 22.51 18.58 -24.25
C HIS A 809 21.36 18.98 -25.20
N PRO A 810 21.60 19.86 -26.18
CA PRO A 810 20.61 20.21 -27.20
C PRO A 810 20.67 19.24 -28.39
N GLY A 811 19.65 18.40 -28.55
CA GLY A 811 19.51 17.49 -29.70
C GLY A 811 20.35 16.21 -29.63
N ASP A 812 20.16 15.36 -30.64
CA ASP A 812 21.02 14.22 -30.94
C ASP A 812 22.38 14.66 -31.48
N PRO A 813 23.47 13.89 -31.27
CA PRO A 813 24.80 14.19 -31.81
C PRO A 813 24.84 14.02 -33.34
N GLU A 814 25.63 14.87 -34.00
CA GLU A 814 25.72 14.94 -35.46
C GLU A 814 26.44 13.73 -36.10
N ASP A 815 27.37 13.12 -35.37
CA ASP A 815 28.14 11.94 -35.78
C ASP A 815 28.46 10.99 -34.60
N ASP A 816 29.01 9.81 -34.90
CA ASP A 816 29.42 8.81 -33.91
C ASP A 816 30.54 9.32 -32.98
N GLU A 817 31.43 10.20 -33.43
CA GLU A 817 32.48 10.75 -32.57
C GLU A 817 31.89 11.74 -31.54
N ALA A 818 30.87 12.52 -31.92
CA ALA A 818 30.06 13.34 -31.02
C ALA A 818 29.26 12.47 -30.05
N ALA A 819 28.72 11.33 -30.51
CA ALA A 819 28.08 10.35 -29.63
C ALA A 819 29.07 9.76 -28.61
N GLU A 820 30.29 9.39 -29.01
CA GLU A 820 31.33 8.89 -28.11
C GLU A 820 31.83 9.97 -27.14
N ARG A 821 32.06 11.21 -27.60
CA ARG A 821 32.44 12.35 -26.75
C ARG A 821 31.35 12.64 -25.71
N LEU A 822 30.08 12.71 -26.12
CA LEU A 822 28.93 12.91 -25.24
C LEU A 822 28.78 11.76 -24.24
N LEU A 823 28.85 10.50 -24.67
CA LEU A 823 28.72 9.36 -23.77
C LEU A 823 29.92 9.20 -22.82
N THR A 824 31.13 9.54 -23.25
CA THR A 824 32.33 9.55 -22.40
C THR A 824 32.21 10.64 -21.33
N ALA A 825 31.83 11.85 -21.72
CA ALA A 825 31.56 12.95 -20.79
C ALA A 825 30.40 12.59 -19.84
N ALA A 826 29.31 12.03 -20.34
CA ALA A 826 28.19 11.55 -19.52
C ALA A 826 28.60 10.43 -18.56
N MET A 827 29.40 9.44 -18.98
CA MET A 827 29.94 8.40 -18.10
C MET A 827 30.83 8.98 -17.00
N HIS A 828 31.60 10.03 -17.29
CA HIS A 828 32.45 10.71 -16.30
C HIS A 828 31.64 11.60 -15.35
N LEU A 829 30.63 12.31 -15.86
CA LEU A 829 29.73 13.17 -15.08
C LEU A 829 28.73 12.36 -14.24
N THR A 830 28.31 11.18 -14.68
CA THR A 830 27.29 10.34 -14.00
C THR A 830 27.85 9.18 -13.19
N ARG A 831 29.18 9.08 -13.00
CA ARG A 831 29.85 8.05 -12.15
C ARG A 831 29.11 7.87 -10.81
N PRO A 832 29.08 6.66 -10.20
CA PRO A 832 28.10 6.30 -9.16
C PRO A 832 27.92 7.27 -7.96
N ARG A 833 28.93 8.08 -7.62
CA ARG A 833 28.88 9.10 -6.54
C ARG A 833 28.48 10.51 -6.98
N ASN A 834 28.36 10.77 -8.27
CA ASN A 834 28.01 12.09 -8.78
C ASN A 834 26.50 12.21 -8.82
N ASP A 835 25.93 13.18 -8.11
CA ASP A 835 24.51 13.51 -8.18
C ASP A 835 24.30 14.48 -9.36
N THR A 836 24.50 13.94 -10.55
CA THR A 836 24.41 14.66 -11.81
C THR A 836 23.66 13.78 -12.79
N VAL A 837 22.61 14.35 -13.37
CA VAL A 837 21.80 13.71 -14.40
C VAL A 837 22.06 14.44 -15.71
N VAL A 838 22.26 13.66 -16.78
CA VAL A 838 22.40 14.18 -18.15
C VAL A 838 21.07 13.98 -18.86
N VAL A 839 20.54 15.06 -19.45
CA VAL A 839 19.31 15.01 -20.25
C VAL A 839 19.60 15.50 -21.66
N VAL A 840 19.36 14.63 -22.64
CA VAL A 840 19.44 14.93 -24.07
C VAL A 840 18.06 15.37 -24.54
N THR A 841 17.92 16.67 -24.83
CA THR A 841 16.64 17.28 -25.21
C THR A 841 16.40 17.18 -26.71
N ARG A 842 15.14 17.17 -27.16
CA ARG A 842 14.74 17.02 -28.58
C ARG A 842 15.30 15.75 -29.25
N SER A 843 15.50 14.68 -28.48
CA SER A 843 16.02 13.39 -28.93
C SER A 843 15.12 12.24 -28.51
N SER A 844 14.97 11.25 -29.41
CA SER A 844 14.30 9.97 -29.12
C SER A 844 15.26 8.90 -28.56
N GLY A 845 16.58 9.15 -28.61
CA GLY A 845 17.59 8.14 -28.29
C GLY A 845 17.58 6.92 -29.22
N GLN A 846 17.15 7.11 -30.48
CA GLN A 846 17.02 6.10 -31.54
C GLN A 846 17.65 6.53 -32.90
N THR A 847 18.35 7.67 -32.97
CA THR A 847 19.11 8.07 -34.17
C THR A 847 20.28 7.11 -34.47
N ALA A 848 20.74 7.10 -35.73
CA ALA A 848 21.70 6.11 -36.23
C ALA A 848 23.04 6.07 -35.46
N CYS A 849 23.55 7.24 -35.04
CA CYS A 849 24.79 7.39 -34.27
C CYS A 849 24.74 6.75 -32.86
N TRP A 850 23.54 6.41 -32.34
CA TRP A 850 23.42 5.63 -31.11
C TRP A 850 23.58 4.12 -31.31
N SER A 851 23.58 3.62 -32.55
CA SER A 851 23.67 2.17 -32.83
C SER A 851 25.01 1.57 -32.41
N SER A 852 26.12 2.28 -32.65
CA SER A 852 27.49 1.91 -32.27
C SER A 852 27.73 1.82 -30.75
N HIS A 853 26.87 2.42 -29.93
CA HIS A 853 27.09 2.59 -28.49
C HIS A 853 26.00 1.98 -27.58
N GLN A 854 25.19 1.04 -28.09
CA GLN A 854 24.06 0.45 -27.35
C GLN A 854 24.43 -0.11 -25.96
N ALA A 855 25.59 -0.75 -25.81
CA ALA A 855 26.04 -1.28 -24.51
C ALA A 855 26.24 -0.16 -23.46
N THR A 856 26.83 0.97 -23.86
CA THR A 856 27.04 2.15 -23.01
C THR A 856 25.71 2.84 -22.69
N LEU A 857 24.82 2.95 -23.67
CA LEU A 857 23.47 3.51 -23.50
C LEU A 857 22.63 2.66 -22.53
N ALA A 858 22.62 1.34 -22.68
CA ALA A 858 21.94 0.43 -21.78
C ALA A 858 22.50 0.54 -20.35
N ARG A 859 23.82 0.62 -20.19
CA ARG A 859 24.48 0.85 -18.89
C ARG A 859 24.02 2.14 -18.24
N LEU A 860 24.04 3.27 -18.95
CA LEU A 860 23.62 4.58 -18.39
C LEU A 860 22.10 4.65 -18.14
N ARG A 861 21.27 4.09 -19.03
CA ARG A 861 19.81 3.99 -18.84
C ARG A 861 19.47 3.13 -17.61
N SER A 862 20.16 2.02 -17.38
CA SER A 862 19.93 1.14 -16.20
C SER A 862 20.20 1.84 -14.87
N THR A 863 21.18 2.76 -14.80
CA THR A 863 21.43 3.56 -13.59
C THR A 863 20.40 4.67 -13.38
N ARG A 864 19.60 4.99 -14.42
CA ARG A 864 18.65 6.12 -14.54
C ARG A 864 19.31 7.51 -14.53
N ARG A 865 20.53 7.63 -15.07
CA ARG A 865 21.32 8.88 -15.05
C ARG A 865 21.48 9.58 -16.41
N LEU A 866 21.01 8.95 -17.48
CA LEU A 866 20.92 9.52 -18.83
C LEU A 866 19.47 9.40 -19.33
N HIS A 867 18.87 10.52 -19.72
CA HIS A 867 17.48 10.60 -20.19
C HIS A 867 17.40 11.26 -21.58
N PHE A 868 16.37 10.88 -22.35
CA PHE A 868 16.09 11.36 -23.69
C PHE A 868 14.68 11.93 -23.74
N VAL A 869 14.52 13.18 -24.21
CA VAL A 869 13.24 13.90 -24.19
C VAL A 869 12.86 14.33 -25.63
N PRO A 870 11.96 13.61 -26.32
CA PRO A 870 11.75 13.78 -27.76
C PRO A 870 10.93 15.02 -28.17
N ARG A 871 10.12 15.57 -27.26
CA ARG A 871 9.38 16.83 -27.42
C ARG A 871 9.34 17.58 -26.09
N ALA A 872 9.40 18.91 -26.14
CA ALA A 872 9.20 19.77 -24.97
C ALA A 872 8.63 21.15 -25.39
N PRO A 873 7.34 21.37 -25.14
CA PRO A 873 6.80 22.68 -24.79
C PRO A 873 5.95 22.63 -23.49
N GLU A 874 5.57 23.82 -23.01
CA GLU A 874 4.77 24.12 -21.80
C GLU A 874 5.42 23.82 -20.44
N ASP A 875 5.37 24.83 -19.55
CA ASP A 875 6.29 25.01 -18.43
C ASP A 875 6.10 24.01 -17.27
N ALA A 876 4.91 23.43 -17.16
CA ALA A 876 4.58 22.43 -16.14
C ALA A 876 5.49 21.19 -16.22
N SER A 877 5.90 20.81 -17.44
CA SER A 877 6.80 19.67 -17.67
C SER A 877 8.20 19.90 -17.09
N TRP A 878 8.68 21.15 -17.13
CA TRP A 878 10.00 21.52 -16.60
C TRP A 878 10.01 21.62 -15.07
N LEU A 879 8.95 22.14 -14.47
CA LEU A 879 8.79 22.15 -13.01
C LEU A 879 8.84 20.73 -12.44
N LEU A 880 8.12 19.77 -13.04
CA LEU A 880 8.13 18.37 -12.62
C LEU A 880 9.53 17.72 -12.74
N ALA A 881 10.30 18.06 -13.78
CA ALA A 881 11.67 17.59 -13.94
C ALA A 881 12.64 18.20 -12.90
N CYS A 882 12.40 19.45 -12.50
CA CYS A 882 13.18 20.15 -11.48
C CYS A 882 12.82 19.73 -10.04
N GLU A 883 11.58 19.32 -9.76
CA GLU A 883 11.17 18.78 -8.44
C GLU A 883 11.70 17.36 -8.17
N LEU A 884 11.94 16.56 -9.22
CA LEU A 884 12.45 15.18 -9.11
C LEU A 884 13.96 15.07 -8.90
N LEU A 885 14.67 16.20 -8.98
CA LEU A 885 16.12 16.30 -8.86
C LEU A 885 16.47 17.20 -7.68
N LEU A 886 17.75 17.19 -7.28
CA LEU A 886 18.31 17.80 -6.06
C LEU A 886 18.29 16.86 -4.82
N PRO A 887 19.29 16.89 -3.89
CA PRO A 887 20.60 17.60 -3.97
C PRO A 887 21.91 16.97 -3.30
N THR A 888 23.16 17.06 -3.86
CA THR A 888 24.59 17.05 -3.33
C THR A 888 25.63 17.19 -4.50
N THR A 889 26.86 17.75 -4.52
CA THR A 889 27.64 18.78 -3.77
C THR A 889 28.36 19.79 -4.74
N ALA A 890 29.40 20.57 -4.30
CA ALA A 890 29.98 21.73 -5.05
C ALA A 890 31.45 21.69 -5.54
N GLU A 891 32.35 20.83 -5.03
CA GLU A 891 33.78 20.90 -5.42
C GLU A 891 34.09 20.22 -6.76
N ALA A 892 33.33 19.19 -7.13
CA ALA A 892 33.53 18.44 -8.38
C ALA A 892 33.27 19.28 -9.64
N ALA A 893 32.28 20.18 -9.62
CA ALA A 893 31.89 20.95 -10.80
C ALA A 893 33.03 21.85 -11.33
N ARG A 894 33.78 22.50 -10.43
CA ARG A 894 34.96 23.31 -10.80
C ARG A 894 36.09 22.49 -11.45
N ARG A 895 36.10 21.17 -11.26
CA ARG A 895 37.06 20.24 -11.89
C ARG A 895 36.63 19.72 -13.26
N PHE A 896 35.33 19.75 -13.58
CA PHE A 896 34.76 19.08 -14.76
C PHE A 896 33.96 19.99 -15.69
N ALA A 897 33.75 21.28 -15.36
CA ALA A 897 33.12 22.24 -16.26
C ALA A 897 33.76 22.27 -17.66
N SER A 898 35.10 22.24 -17.73
CA SER A 898 35.85 22.15 -19.00
C SER A 898 35.54 20.89 -19.82
N MET A 899 35.12 19.79 -19.22
CA MET A 899 34.73 18.56 -19.95
C MET A 899 33.28 18.59 -20.42
N ALA A 900 32.40 19.32 -19.72
CA ALA A 900 31.03 19.54 -20.18
C ALA A 900 31.01 20.51 -21.37
N ASP A 901 31.78 21.60 -21.26
CA ASP A 901 31.98 22.61 -22.31
C ASP A 901 32.55 22.01 -23.61
N GLN A 902 33.62 21.20 -23.50
CA GLN A 902 34.19 20.43 -24.62
C GLN A 902 33.25 19.41 -25.25
N ALA A 903 32.15 19.06 -24.58
CA ALA A 903 31.13 18.12 -25.05
C ALA A 903 29.78 18.79 -25.36
N GLY A 904 29.75 20.12 -25.53
CA GLY A 904 28.54 20.89 -25.87
C GLY A 904 27.46 20.90 -24.79
N MET A 905 27.76 20.44 -23.57
CA MET A 905 26.80 20.32 -22.48
C MET A 905 26.82 21.55 -21.58
N ALA A 906 25.69 22.23 -21.49
CA ALA A 906 25.48 23.26 -20.48
C ALA A 906 25.24 22.62 -19.11
N CYS A 907 25.85 23.18 -18.07
CA CYS A 907 25.86 22.65 -16.71
C CYS A 907 25.45 23.74 -15.71
N TRP A 908 24.40 23.48 -14.93
CA TRP A 908 23.87 24.45 -13.96
C TRP A 908 24.10 24.01 -12.52
N ASP A 909 24.27 24.99 -11.64
CA ASP A 909 24.33 24.82 -10.19
C ASP A 909 23.05 25.40 -9.59
N LEU A 910 22.24 24.55 -8.95
CA LEU A 910 20.99 24.94 -8.30
C LEU A 910 21.14 25.01 -6.77
N SER A 911 22.36 24.91 -6.24
CA SER A 911 22.62 24.92 -4.79
C SER A 911 22.79 26.31 -4.16
N ASP A 912 23.10 27.34 -4.96
CA ASP A 912 23.11 28.75 -4.55
C ASP A 912 21.75 29.42 -4.89
N SER A 913 20.72 29.12 -4.09
CA SER A 913 19.39 29.74 -4.20
C SER A 913 19.24 31.03 -3.37
N ASP A 914 20.28 31.88 -3.37
CA ASP A 914 20.11 33.29 -2.99
C ASP A 914 19.25 34.02 -4.04
N ALA A 915 18.80 35.25 -3.76
CA ALA A 915 17.80 35.97 -4.57
C ALA A 915 18.13 36.12 -6.07
N PHE A 916 19.40 35.97 -6.45
CA PHE A 916 19.91 35.91 -7.82
C PHE A 916 19.27 34.81 -8.71
N GLY A 917 18.69 33.77 -8.10
CA GLY A 917 18.13 32.62 -8.82
C GLY A 917 16.94 32.98 -9.73
N GLN A 918 16.01 33.83 -9.28
CA GLN A 918 14.82 34.16 -10.06
C GLN A 918 15.12 35.11 -11.24
N GLU A 919 15.98 36.12 -11.03
CA GLU A 919 16.45 36.98 -12.12
C GLU A 919 17.24 36.17 -13.17
N ARG A 920 18.04 35.17 -12.75
CA ARG A 920 18.71 34.27 -13.68
C ARG A 920 17.77 33.36 -14.46
N ILE A 921 16.67 32.88 -13.88
CA ILE A 921 15.66 32.11 -14.61
C ILE A 921 14.98 33.00 -15.67
N ALA A 922 14.62 34.23 -15.33
CA ALA A 922 14.08 35.20 -16.29
C ALA A 922 15.10 35.54 -17.41
N HIS A 923 16.38 35.69 -17.07
CA HIS A 923 17.45 35.93 -18.04
C HIS A 923 17.74 34.70 -18.94
N ILE A 924 17.59 33.48 -18.43
CA ILE A 924 17.68 32.25 -19.23
C ILE A 924 16.54 32.19 -20.24
N LEU A 925 15.29 32.46 -19.83
CA LEU A 925 14.15 32.53 -20.74
C LEU A 925 14.34 33.60 -21.81
N GLY A 926 14.75 34.82 -21.42
CA GLY A 926 15.03 35.93 -22.35
C GLY A 926 16.27 35.75 -23.24
N LEU A 927 17.13 34.76 -22.98
CA LEU A 927 18.20 34.33 -23.89
C LEU A 927 17.69 33.34 -24.95
N PHE A 928 16.68 32.51 -24.64
CA PHE A 928 16.07 31.62 -25.63
C PHE A 928 15.22 32.39 -26.66
N ASP A 929 14.57 33.48 -26.27
CA ASP A 929 13.86 34.40 -27.19
C ASP A 929 14.78 35.11 -28.21
N GLN A 930 16.10 35.10 -27.99
CA GLN A 930 17.09 35.72 -28.88
C GLN A 930 17.72 34.73 -29.89
N LEU A 931 17.38 33.44 -29.81
CA LEU A 931 17.79 32.48 -30.83
C LEU A 931 16.95 32.68 -32.11
N PRO A 932 17.56 32.65 -33.30
CA PRO A 932 16.84 32.95 -34.54
C PRO A 932 15.71 31.93 -34.78
N PRO A 933 14.50 32.40 -35.15
CA PRO A 933 13.37 31.50 -35.39
C PRO A 933 13.68 30.54 -36.54
N ALA A 934 13.39 29.26 -36.34
CA ALA A 934 13.53 28.25 -37.38
C ALA A 934 12.66 28.61 -38.61
N PRO A 935 13.07 28.22 -39.84
CA PRO A 935 12.34 28.59 -41.05
C PRO A 935 10.86 28.19 -41.01
N ARG A 936 9.97 29.12 -41.41
CA ARG A 936 8.52 28.88 -41.47
C ARG A 936 8.20 27.72 -42.42
N GLY A 937 7.61 26.64 -41.91
CA GLY A 937 7.04 25.61 -42.78
C GLY A 937 6.80 24.24 -42.16
N LEU A 938 5.89 24.14 -41.19
CA LEU A 938 5.14 22.91 -40.87
C LEU A 938 3.95 23.25 -39.95
N ASN A 939 2.72 23.12 -40.46
CA ASN A 939 1.51 23.19 -39.65
C ASN A 939 1.18 21.80 -39.09
N LEU A 940 0.83 21.74 -37.80
CA LEU A 940 -0.33 21.00 -37.27
C LEU A 940 -0.54 21.39 -35.80
#